data_AF-A0A7X6UQZ9-F1
#
_entry.id   AF-A0A7X6UQZ9-F1
#
_cell.length_a   1.000
_cell.length_b   1.000
_cell.length_c   1.000
_cell.angle_alpha   90.00
_cell.angle_beta   90.00
_cell.angle_gamma   90.00
#
_symmetry.space_group_name_H-M   'P 1'
#
loop_
_entity.id
_entity.type
_entity.pdbx_description
1 polymer ?
#
loop_
_entity_poly.entity_id
_entity_poly.type
_entity_poly.pdbx_seq_one_letter_code
_entity_poly.pdbx_strand_id
1 'polypeptide(L)'
;DIKGLSKAPEKREGYLIRSVTQNGKPLIVLKSYDRLGMLWAISSLNQMVFYKPGLPLVRAVDIEDYPRGTGRGYFVAIDQFFYPPAFVTWGRNKNKEEPDTDFLLRKERLFRTICKFNNVVYKKVVLVGQGSPESPEEGYWKYPEKWKSELKMPGVIEQLGSVMTPLGLDWYGCVHPDVGSPEYKMCADQETVDALYYYASKMEAAGGHLGIILDDVRFPLNPYDEQNFGSAREADTWIITHLMSKLKPRYPGAKLMVCPPFYWGPVGSGWRAYGEDRDAYLKAIGERWPKEVGVCWTGQQVNGTPLAKKEYTEWITGLIGRKPWLWQNNAITWYSAYFFHYGAEPITNFKNLYWDGFLESLDYYGLNSDFAVRSIANLVSADFCWNPEAYDAEESVKEAAGKLIGPELWPTLQEFTNKLQFFDRFASSKNYGWLINGPFRDDLDEMNKYGALNIDILQSKLADVGKSYDKMLEANKPAVLGWTGSRRFYEIPTSIVGRIARDKNLAVYRTAADQRSRARVARDYGSEKDYFFPSVIFERGDHVETSLNLAQPSAQGKNMTPAIVANSKRPIVEAKQWIWKNDIDASYQLRICARKGPGMWNMVIHVNSAEVCNTQMPFDERKFSSVQIDLPKGILVEKDNRIAIRISSVTGKPGADEEKYPPLTLQYAVLKRVGR
;
A
#
# COMPACT_ATOMS: atom_id res chain seq x y z
N ASP A 1 15.06 32.99 -37.30
CA ASP A 1 15.20 31.63 -37.88
C ASP A 1 16.62 31.13 -37.79
N ILE A 2 16.83 30.06 -37.02
CA ILE A 2 18.07 29.28 -37.04
C ILE A 2 17.96 28.33 -38.23
N LYS A 3 18.83 28.48 -39.25
CA LYS A 3 18.81 27.64 -40.45
C LYS A 3 18.93 26.15 -40.07
N GLY A 4 18.03 25.31 -40.59
CA GLY A 4 18.03 23.86 -40.38
C GLY A 4 17.31 23.38 -39.11
N LEU A 5 16.71 24.27 -38.31
CA LEU A 5 15.96 23.85 -37.12
C LEU A 5 14.59 23.26 -37.53
N SER A 6 14.35 21.99 -37.19
CA SER A 6 13.05 21.33 -37.42
C SER A 6 11.92 21.99 -36.63
N LYS A 7 10.67 21.67 -36.99
CA LYS A 7 9.51 21.98 -36.15
C LYS A 7 9.55 21.07 -34.92
N ALA A 8 9.01 21.55 -33.80
CA ALA A 8 8.71 20.67 -32.68
C ALA A 8 7.68 19.61 -33.13
N PRO A 9 7.62 18.44 -32.49
CA PRO A 9 6.61 17.43 -32.78
C PRO A 9 5.20 18.05 -32.77
N GLU A 10 4.40 17.80 -33.81
CA GLU A 10 3.02 18.31 -33.92
C GLU A 10 2.05 17.50 -33.03
N LYS A 11 2.38 17.44 -31.73
CA LYS A 11 1.65 16.75 -30.68
C LYS A 11 1.52 17.69 -29.48
N ARG A 12 0.37 17.64 -28.80
CA ARG A 12 0.15 18.37 -27.54
C ARG A 12 1.29 18.08 -26.58
N GLU A 13 1.80 19.12 -25.93
CA GLU A 13 2.94 19.07 -25.00
C GLU A 13 4.27 18.61 -25.61
N GLY A 14 4.32 18.44 -26.94
CA GLY A 14 5.53 18.07 -27.66
C GLY A 14 6.55 19.19 -27.72
N TYR A 15 7.82 18.82 -27.63
CA TYR A 15 8.93 19.76 -27.68
C TYR A 15 10.20 19.17 -28.30
N LEU A 16 11.15 20.06 -28.53
CA LEU A 16 12.44 19.80 -29.13
C LEU A 16 13.52 20.58 -28.36
N ILE A 17 14.65 19.92 -28.10
CA ILE A 17 15.88 20.49 -27.55
C ILE A 17 17.03 20.13 -28.49
N ARG A 18 17.60 21.13 -29.16
CA ARG A 18 18.72 20.94 -30.11
C ARG A 18 19.94 21.70 -29.64
N SER A 19 21.10 21.08 -29.71
CA SER A 19 22.39 21.76 -29.59
C SER A 19 22.88 22.18 -30.97
N VAL A 20 23.08 23.47 -31.18
CA VAL A 20 23.52 24.02 -32.47
C VAL A 20 24.70 24.95 -32.28
N THR A 21 25.45 25.21 -33.34
CA THR A 21 26.46 26.28 -33.37
C THR A 21 26.01 27.36 -34.33
N GLN A 22 25.93 28.59 -33.85
CA GLN A 22 25.60 29.75 -34.67
C GLN A 22 26.66 30.81 -34.48
N ASN A 23 27.26 31.28 -35.58
CA ASN A 23 28.35 32.26 -35.58
C ASN A 23 29.51 31.89 -34.62
N GLY A 24 29.89 30.61 -34.61
CA GLY A 24 30.95 30.07 -33.74
C GLY A 24 30.59 29.94 -32.26
N LYS A 25 29.35 30.25 -31.86
CA LYS A 25 28.88 30.11 -30.47
C LYS A 25 27.97 28.88 -30.32
N PRO A 26 28.19 28.04 -29.28
CA PRO A 26 27.26 26.97 -28.96
C PRO A 26 25.96 27.54 -28.39
N LEU A 27 24.83 27.05 -28.88
CA LEU A 27 23.49 27.41 -28.44
C LEU A 27 22.70 26.15 -28.12
N ILE A 28 21.86 26.23 -27.08
CA ILE A 28 20.78 25.26 -26.85
C ILE A 28 19.48 25.91 -27.27
N VAL A 29 18.75 25.27 -28.17
CA VAL A 29 17.50 25.76 -28.72
C VAL A 29 16.36 24.93 -28.18
N LEU A 30 15.39 25.59 -27.56
CA LEU A 30 14.13 24.99 -27.13
C LEU A 30 13.02 25.43 -28.07
N LYS A 31 12.23 24.49 -28.57
CA LYS A 31 11.04 24.76 -29.37
C LYS A 31 9.94 23.82 -28.92
N SER A 32 8.70 24.29 -28.89
CA SER A 32 7.57 23.47 -28.47
C SER A 32 6.36 23.67 -29.37
N TYR A 33 5.44 22.72 -29.30
CA TYR A 33 4.13 22.81 -29.93
C TYR A 33 3.21 23.79 -29.21
N ASP A 34 3.25 23.78 -27.87
CA ASP A 34 2.43 24.63 -27.01
C ASP A 34 3.20 25.12 -25.77
N ARG A 35 2.51 25.85 -24.88
CA ARG A 35 3.08 26.41 -23.65
C ARG A 35 3.59 25.33 -22.68
N LEU A 36 2.85 24.24 -22.53
CA LEU A 36 3.24 23.16 -21.62
C LEU A 36 4.44 22.37 -22.17
N GLY A 37 4.50 22.16 -23.48
CA GLY A 37 5.69 21.61 -24.14
C GLY A 37 6.94 22.47 -23.88
N MET A 38 6.80 23.81 -23.85
CA MET A 38 7.93 24.69 -23.48
C MET A 38 8.35 24.48 -22.02
N LEU A 39 7.38 24.35 -21.11
CA LEU A 39 7.66 24.05 -19.70
C LEU A 39 8.40 22.70 -19.55
N TRP A 40 8.02 21.68 -20.31
CA TRP A 40 8.68 20.37 -20.31
C TRP A 40 10.06 20.38 -20.96
N ALA A 41 10.27 21.20 -21.99
CA ALA A 41 11.59 21.45 -22.56
C ALA A 41 12.53 22.08 -21.52
N ILE A 42 12.05 23.08 -20.78
CA ILE A 42 12.80 23.72 -19.68
C ILE A 42 13.07 22.72 -18.55
N SER A 43 12.08 21.93 -18.14
CA SER A 43 12.25 20.91 -17.10
C SER A 43 13.32 19.88 -17.49
N SER A 44 13.33 19.43 -18.75
CA SER A 44 14.32 18.48 -19.24
C SER A 44 15.70 19.12 -19.37
N LEU A 45 15.78 20.37 -19.82
CA LEU A 45 17.03 21.13 -19.84
C LEU A 45 17.63 21.23 -18.43
N ASN A 46 16.83 21.55 -17.42
CA ASN A 46 17.29 21.64 -16.03
C ASN A 46 17.88 20.32 -15.53
N GLN A 47 17.34 19.17 -15.94
CA GLN A 47 17.87 17.84 -15.60
C GLN A 47 19.19 17.53 -16.33
N MET A 48 19.52 18.25 -17.40
CA MET A 48 20.76 18.09 -18.18
C MET A 48 21.85 19.11 -17.81
N VAL A 49 21.59 20.03 -16.89
CA VAL A 49 22.59 20.98 -16.38
C VAL A 49 23.40 20.29 -15.28
N PHE A 50 24.72 20.25 -15.48
CA PHE A 50 25.69 19.74 -14.52
C PHE A 50 26.46 20.91 -13.94
N TYR A 51 26.58 20.93 -12.61
CA TYR A 51 27.43 21.90 -11.93
C TYR A 51 28.82 21.30 -11.71
N LYS A 52 29.83 21.91 -12.34
CA LYS A 52 31.20 21.88 -11.81
C LYS A 52 31.43 23.21 -11.08
N PRO A 53 32.21 23.26 -9.99
CA PRO A 53 32.46 24.51 -9.26
C PRO A 53 32.85 25.66 -10.23
N GLY A 54 32.03 26.70 -10.28
CA GLY A 54 32.24 27.88 -11.13
C GLY A 54 31.91 27.72 -12.63
N LEU A 55 31.48 26.55 -13.09
CA LEU A 55 31.24 26.28 -14.52
C LEU A 55 29.97 25.42 -14.71
N PRO A 56 28.78 26.03 -14.95
CA PRO A 56 27.60 25.29 -15.35
C PRO A 56 27.84 24.71 -16.76
N LEU A 57 27.67 23.41 -16.89
CA LEU A 57 27.80 22.68 -18.15
C LEU A 57 26.45 22.11 -18.54
N VAL A 58 26.12 22.16 -19.81
CA VAL A 58 24.96 21.47 -20.39
C VAL A 58 25.47 20.48 -21.41
N ARG A 59 24.92 19.25 -21.40
CA ARG A 59 25.27 18.25 -22.43
C ARG A 59 24.72 18.69 -23.77
N ALA A 60 25.52 18.55 -24.82
CA ALA A 60 25.03 18.68 -26.18
C ALA A 60 24.07 17.53 -26.50
N VAL A 61 22.85 17.83 -26.89
CA VAL A 61 21.76 16.86 -27.06
C VAL A 61 20.88 17.07 -28.29
N ASP A 62 20.36 15.88 -28.65
CA ASP A 62 19.54 15.35 -29.75
C ASP A 62 18.00 15.29 -29.69
N ILE A 63 17.24 16.11 -28.95
CA ILE A 63 15.94 15.65 -28.39
C ILE A 63 14.70 16.14 -29.17
N GLU A 64 13.81 15.21 -29.48
CA GLU A 64 12.39 15.42 -29.78
C GLU A 64 11.56 14.55 -28.83
N ASP A 65 10.58 15.12 -28.13
CA ASP A 65 9.89 14.43 -27.04
C ASP A 65 8.43 14.87 -26.88
N TYR A 66 7.57 13.97 -26.41
CA TYR A 66 6.14 14.20 -26.16
C TYR A 66 5.54 13.07 -25.29
N PRO A 67 4.47 13.32 -24.52
CA PRO A 67 3.84 12.28 -23.71
C PRO A 67 2.93 11.35 -24.52
N ARG A 68 2.75 10.10 -24.07
CA ARG A 68 1.66 9.22 -24.52
C ARG A 68 0.32 9.52 -23.85
N GLY A 69 0.28 9.58 -22.52
CA GLY A 69 -0.94 9.94 -21.78
C GLY A 69 -1.16 11.46 -21.82
N THR A 70 -2.37 11.93 -22.12
CA THR A 70 -2.64 13.38 -22.30
C THR A 70 -2.97 14.14 -21.02
N GLY A 71 -3.46 13.47 -19.98
CA GLY A 71 -3.62 14.00 -18.64
C GLY A 71 -2.91 13.09 -17.65
N ARG A 72 -2.01 13.64 -16.82
CA ARG A 72 -1.11 12.86 -15.97
C ARG A 72 -0.90 13.56 -14.63
N GLY A 73 -1.04 12.82 -13.54
CA GLY A 73 -0.86 13.35 -12.20
C GLY A 73 -1.16 12.35 -11.09
N TYR A 74 -1.69 12.87 -9.98
CA TYR A 74 -2.10 12.11 -8.82
C TYR A 74 -3.33 12.70 -8.12
N PHE A 75 -3.95 11.86 -7.29
CA PHE A 75 -4.96 12.25 -6.31
C PHE A 75 -4.32 12.24 -4.93
N VAL A 76 -4.30 13.36 -4.21
CA VAL A 76 -3.70 13.47 -2.87
C VAL A 76 -4.66 14.20 -1.94
N ALA A 77 -4.78 13.82 -0.68
CA ALA A 77 -5.49 14.70 0.26
C ALA A 77 -4.56 15.86 0.65
N ILE A 78 -5.08 17.09 0.65
CA ILE A 78 -4.26 18.29 0.80
C ILE A 78 -3.46 18.25 2.11
N ASP A 79 -4.07 17.71 3.16
CA ASP A 79 -3.45 17.56 4.46
C ASP A 79 -2.28 16.56 4.46
N GLN A 80 -2.33 15.53 3.62
CA GLN A 80 -1.25 14.57 3.44
C GLN A 80 -0.07 15.15 2.63
N PHE A 81 -0.30 16.23 1.89
CA PHE A 81 0.76 16.94 1.17
C PHE A 81 1.40 18.03 2.04
N PHE A 82 0.58 18.85 2.71
CA PHE A 82 1.02 20.04 3.43
C PHE A 82 1.27 19.83 4.93
N TYR A 83 0.67 18.83 5.58
CA TYR A 83 1.02 18.52 6.96
C TYR A 83 1.95 17.31 6.99
N PRO A 84 2.96 17.27 7.88
CA PRO A 84 3.48 15.99 8.31
C PRO A 84 2.26 15.20 8.78
N PRO A 85 1.98 14.05 8.17
CA PRO A 85 0.78 13.32 8.45
C PRO A 85 0.44 13.24 9.94
N ALA A 86 -0.76 13.66 10.33
CA ALA A 86 -1.30 13.28 11.65
C ALA A 86 -1.29 11.75 11.84
N PHE A 87 -1.24 10.99 10.74
CA PHE A 87 -1.14 9.53 10.67
C PHE A 87 0.31 8.97 10.67
N VAL A 88 1.36 9.80 10.56
CA VAL A 88 2.76 9.37 10.83
C VAL A 88 3.01 9.26 12.33
N THR A 89 2.15 9.83 13.16
CA THR A 89 2.10 9.51 14.58
C THR A 89 0.70 9.01 14.91
N TRP A 90 0.47 7.70 14.86
CA TRP A 90 -0.63 7.09 15.60
C TRP A 90 -0.45 7.46 17.08
N GLY A 91 -1.08 8.57 17.48
CA GLY A 91 -0.95 9.16 18.79
C GLY A 91 0.15 10.24 18.89
N ARG A 92 -0.32 11.48 19.09
CA ARG A 92 0.34 12.50 19.94
C ARG A 92 1.71 13.01 19.50
N ASN A 93 1.82 13.64 18.33
CA ASN A 93 2.76 14.76 18.24
C ASN A 93 1.99 16.08 18.37
N LYS A 94 2.01 16.63 19.59
CA LYS A 94 1.53 17.96 19.95
C LYS A 94 2.57 19.05 19.64
N ASN A 95 3.55 18.80 18.77
CA ASN A 95 4.49 19.84 18.35
C ASN A 95 3.80 20.77 17.36
N LYS A 96 3.46 21.96 17.88
CA LYS A 96 2.71 23.06 17.29
C LYS A 96 3.54 23.89 16.28
N GLU A 97 4.50 23.31 15.58
CA GLU A 97 5.16 24.04 14.51
C GLU A 97 4.29 23.90 13.26
N GLU A 98 3.61 24.98 12.89
CA GLU A 98 2.89 25.07 11.63
C GLU A 98 3.87 24.77 10.49
N PRO A 99 3.50 23.89 9.54
CA PRO A 99 4.39 23.60 8.44
C PRO A 99 4.68 24.85 7.62
N ASP A 100 5.94 25.04 7.23
CA ASP A 100 6.35 26.11 6.32
C ASP A 100 5.62 25.93 4.97
N THR A 101 4.57 26.74 4.79
CA THR A 101 3.68 26.69 3.63
C THR A 101 4.44 27.02 2.35
N ASP A 102 5.39 27.97 2.39
CA ASP A 102 6.18 28.35 1.21
C ASP A 102 7.09 27.20 0.78
N PHE A 103 7.77 26.54 1.73
CA PHE A 103 8.54 25.34 1.45
C PHE A 103 7.69 24.25 0.77
N LEU A 104 6.48 24.01 1.24
CA LEU A 104 5.61 22.96 0.71
C LEU A 104 5.05 23.30 -0.68
N LEU A 105 4.65 24.55 -0.91
CA LEU A 105 4.21 25.00 -2.24
C LEU A 105 5.36 24.91 -3.26
N ARG A 106 6.59 25.27 -2.86
CA ARG A 106 7.79 25.10 -3.69
C ARG A 106 8.07 23.62 -3.98
N LYS A 107 7.95 22.77 -2.95
CA LYS A 107 8.12 21.32 -3.06
C LYS A 107 7.12 20.72 -4.05
N GLU A 108 5.84 21.09 -3.95
CA GLU A 108 4.80 20.66 -4.88
C GLU A 108 5.10 21.09 -6.31
N ARG A 109 5.43 22.37 -6.50
CA ARG A 109 5.77 22.92 -7.81
C ARG A 109 6.96 22.19 -8.43
N LEU A 110 8.00 21.94 -7.64
CA LEU A 110 9.18 21.19 -8.09
C LEU A 110 8.81 19.76 -8.47
N PHE A 111 8.06 19.07 -7.61
CA PHE A 111 7.66 17.69 -7.83
C PHE A 111 6.84 17.50 -9.11
N ARG A 112 5.93 18.43 -9.40
CA ARG A 112 5.15 18.42 -10.64
C ARG A 112 5.99 18.57 -11.88
N THR A 113 6.91 19.55 -11.84
CA THR A 113 7.72 19.89 -12.99
C THR A 113 8.73 18.80 -13.31
N ILE A 114 9.31 18.12 -12.30
CA ILE A 114 10.18 16.96 -12.54
C ILE A 114 9.40 15.75 -13.09
N CYS A 115 8.15 15.55 -12.66
CA CYS A 115 7.28 14.49 -13.19
C CYS A 115 6.64 14.83 -14.54
N LYS A 116 6.76 16.07 -15.03
CA LYS A 116 6.00 16.57 -16.20
C LYS A 116 4.49 16.30 -16.07
N PHE A 117 3.95 16.40 -14.86
CA PHE A 117 2.52 16.24 -14.59
C PHE A 117 1.79 17.54 -14.89
N ASN A 118 0.76 17.46 -15.74
CA ASN A 118 -0.05 18.60 -16.15
C ASN A 118 -1.28 18.82 -15.28
N ASN A 119 -1.67 17.83 -14.46
CA ASN A 119 -2.91 17.82 -13.69
C ASN A 119 -2.68 17.42 -12.21
N VAL A 120 -3.56 17.84 -11.31
CA VAL A 120 -3.70 17.29 -9.93
C VAL A 120 -5.06 17.45 -9.33
N VAL A 121 -5.39 16.51 -8.46
CA VAL A 121 -6.58 16.56 -7.63
C VAL A 121 -6.20 16.54 -6.15
N TYR A 122 -6.59 17.60 -5.44
CA TYR A 122 -6.49 17.73 -3.98
C TYR A 122 -7.82 17.33 -3.33
N LYS A 123 -7.90 16.11 -2.77
CA LYS A 123 -9.15 15.46 -2.33
C LYS A 123 -9.91 16.17 -1.19
N LYS A 124 -9.25 17.00 -0.38
CA LYS A 124 -9.81 17.55 0.87
C LYS A 124 -9.52 19.04 1.07
N VAL A 125 -9.65 19.86 0.02
CA VAL A 125 -9.42 21.32 0.15
C VAL A 125 -10.52 21.98 0.95
N VAL A 126 -11.77 21.58 0.69
CA VAL A 126 -12.89 21.92 1.56
C VAL A 126 -13.04 20.80 2.58
N LEU A 127 -12.59 21.07 3.80
CA LEU A 127 -12.69 20.10 4.90
C LEU A 127 -14.15 19.87 5.26
N VAL A 128 -14.47 18.62 5.53
CA VAL A 128 -15.63 18.29 6.35
C VAL A 128 -15.16 18.34 7.79
N GLY A 129 -15.51 19.38 8.53
CA GLY A 129 -15.46 19.25 9.97
C GLY A 129 -16.60 18.32 10.43
N GLN A 130 -16.38 17.59 11.52
CA GLN A 130 -17.46 17.00 12.29
C GLN A 130 -18.15 18.13 13.06
N GLY A 131 -18.96 18.95 12.38
CA GLY A 131 -19.77 20.06 12.92
C GLY A 131 -19.22 20.85 14.12
N SER A 132 -20.08 21.60 14.81
CA SER A 132 -19.64 22.24 16.06
C SER A 132 -19.49 21.17 17.16
N PRO A 133 -18.81 21.45 18.28
CA PRO A 133 -18.85 20.59 19.45
C PRO A 133 -20.28 20.27 19.93
N GLU A 134 -21.26 21.13 19.61
CA GLU A 134 -22.68 20.93 19.91
C GLU A 134 -23.47 20.16 18.83
N SER A 135 -22.98 20.10 17.59
CA SER A 135 -23.66 19.41 16.47
C SER A 135 -22.67 18.84 15.46
N PRO A 136 -21.86 17.83 15.85
CA PRO A 136 -20.74 17.31 15.05
C PRO A 136 -21.14 16.62 13.73
N GLU A 137 -22.43 16.51 13.47
CA GLU A 137 -23.04 15.97 12.25
C GLU A 137 -23.28 17.02 11.15
N GLU A 138 -23.20 18.33 11.47
CA GLU A 138 -23.40 19.41 10.50
C GLU A 138 -22.15 19.61 9.62
N GLY A 139 -22.20 19.13 8.37
CA GLY A 139 -21.08 19.27 7.43
C GLY A 139 -20.78 20.72 7.07
N TYR A 140 -19.63 21.24 7.54
CA TYR A 140 -19.14 22.60 7.26
C TYR A 140 -19.07 22.98 5.78
N TRP A 141 -19.02 22.00 4.88
CA TRP A 141 -18.97 22.24 3.45
C TRP A 141 -20.23 22.92 2.90
N LYS A 142 -21.40 22.81 3.54
CA LYS A 142 -22.62 23.55 3.12
C LYS A 142 -22.60 25.04 3.54
N TYR A 143 -21.67 25.42 4.42
CA TYR A 143 -21.63 26.73 5.08
C TYR A 143 -20.28 27.42 4.82
N PRO A 144 -20.07 28.05 3.64
CA PRO A 144 -18.78 28.61 3.26
C PRO A 144 -18.21 29.68 4.21
N GLU A 145 -19.07 30.34 4.97
CA GLU A 145 -18.71 31.27 6.04
C GLU A 145 -18.03 30.58 7.23
N LYS A 146 -18.50 29.37 7.61
CA LYS A 146 -17.89 28.56 8.68
C LYS A 146 -16.58 27.92 8.23
N TRP A 147 -16.44 27.60 6.93
CA TRP A 147 -15.19 27.07 6.35
C TRP A 147 -13.97 28.00 6.55
N LYS A 148 -14.18 29.32 6.63
CA LYS A 148 -13.09 30.31 6.79
C LYS A 148 -12.39 30.25 8.15
N SER A 149 -13.05 29.81 9.21
CA SER A 149 -12.53 29.87 10.58
C SER A 149 -11.74 28.64 11.01
N GLU A 150 -11.84 27.52 10.30
CA GLU A 150 -11.39 26.20 10.79
C GLU A 150 -10.18 25.62 10.04
N LEU A 151 -9.79 26.22 8.92
CA LEU A 151 -8.57 25.85 8.23
C LEU A 151 -7.35 26.37 8.98
N LYS A 152 -6.40 25.48 9.26
CA LYS A 152 -5.03 25.82 9.66
C LYS A 152 -4.20 26.47 8.53
N MET A 153 -4.81 26.79 7.39
CA MET A 153 -4.22 27.48 6.23
C MET A 153 -5.27 28.41 5.58
N PRO A 154 -5.50 29.62 6.11
CA PRO A 154 -6.33 30.61 5.44
C PRO A 154 -5.73 30.95 4.06
N GLY A 155 -6.57 30.98 3.02
CA GLY A 155 -6.14 31.34 1.65
C GLY A 155 -5.47 30.20 0.86
N VAL A 156 -5.69 28.94 1.24
CA VAL A 156 -5.09 27.77 0.57
C VAL A 156 -5.38 27.71 -0.95
N ILE A 157 -6.56 28.16 -1.38
CA ILE A 157 -6.96 28.20 -2.79
C ILE A 157 -6.09 29.19 -3.55
N GLU A 158 -5.96 30.41 -3.03
CA GLU A 158 -5.14 31.47 -3.61
C GLU A 158 -3.66 31.09 -3.63
N GLN A 159 -3.18 30.43 -2.57
CA GLN A 159 -1.80 29.93 -2.47
C GLN A 159 -1.50 28.87 -3.53
N LEU A 160 -2.37 27.88 -3.72
CA LEU A 160 -2.24 26.88 -4.78
C LEU A 160 -2.24 27.54 -6.16
N GLY A 161 -3.18 28.45 -6.40
CA GLY A 161 -3.26 29.23 -7.64
C GLY A 161 -1.98 30.02 -7.91
N SER A 162 -1.38 30.63 -6.89
CA SER A 162 -0.17 31.45 -7.04
C SER A 162 1.04 30.69 -7.57
N VAL A 163 1.11 29.36 -7.35
CA VAL A 163 2.23 28.52 -7.79
C VAL A 163 1.91 27.63 -9.00
N MET A 164 0.65 27.22 -9.18
CA MET A 164 0.24 26.32 -10.27
C MET A 164 -0.21 27.06 -11.52
N THR A 165 -1.06 28.07 -11.36
CA THR A 165 -1.66 28.80 -12.47
C THR A 165 -0.62 29.47 -13.38
N PRO A 166 0.48 30.08 -12.87
CA PRO A 166 1.54 30.63 -13.73
C PRO A 166 2.25 29.58 -14.60
N LEU A 167 2.21 28.30 -14.23
CA LEU A 167 2.76 27.21 -15.03
C LEU A 167 1.80 26.71 -16.10
N GLY A 168 0.52 27.11 -16.05
CA GLY A 168 -0.53 26.63 -16.95
C GLY A 168 -0.96 25.19 -16.66
N LEU A 169 -0.79 24.72 -15.42
CA LEU A 169 -1.20 23.39 -14.98
C LEU A 169 -2.65 23.40 -14.51
N ASP A 170 -3.43 22.37 -14.85
CA ASP A 170 -4.77 22.20 -14.29
C ASP A 170 -4.63 21.66 -12.85
N TRP A 171 -5.35 22.26 -11.91
CA TRP A 171 -5.41 21.78 -10.53
C TRP A 171 -6.84 21.85 -10.01
N TYR A 172 -7.22 20.84 -9.24
CA TYR A 172 -8.58 20.67 -8.74
C TYR A 172 -8.54 20.65 -7.22
N GLY A 173 -9.28 21.56 -6.59
CA GLY A 173 -9.54 21.50 -5.16
C GLY A 173 -10.91 20.86 -4.91
N CYS A 174 -10.93 19.77 -4.16
CA CYS A 174 -12.16 19.01 -3.98
C CYS A 174 -12.92 19.38 -2.71
N VAL A 175 -14.25 19.31 -2.84
CA VAL A 175 -15.20 19.09 -1.76
C VAL A 175 -15.47 17.59 -1.69
N HIS A 176 -15.48 17.06 -0.48
CA HIS A 176 -15.81 15.67 -0.20
C HIS A 176 -16.94 15.68 0.83
N PRO A 177 -18.23 15.75 0.43
CA PRO A 177 -19.37 15.94 1.34
C PRO A 177 -19.67 14.69 2.19
N ASP A 178 -18.67 14.20 2.93
CA ASP A 178 -18.75 13.08 3.87
C ASP A 178 -19.43 13.52 5.16
N VAL A 179 -20.66 13.11 5.41
CA VAL A 179 -21.27 13.30 6.74
C VAL A 179 -22.27 12.21 7.09
N GLY A 180 -22.05 11.65 8.28
CA GLY A 180 -23.01 11.05 9.22
C GLY A 180 -24.34 10.51 8.67
N SER A 181 -25.41 10.89 9.35
CA SER A 181 -26.77 10.43 9.03
C SER A 181 -27.23 10.97 7.67
N PRO A 182 -28.14 10.27 6.98
CA PRO A 182 -28.55 10.60 5.61
C PRO A 182 -28.98 12.07 5.39
N GLU A 183 -29.58 12.70 6.40
CA GLU A 183 -30.15 14.06 6.36
C GLU A 183 -29.11 15.16 6.10
N TYR A 184 -27.85 14.91 6.45
CA TYR A 184 -26.77 15.90 6.33
C TYR A 184 -26.00 15.77 5.02
N LYS A 185 -26.21 14.68 4.27
CA LYS A 185 -25.53 14.44 3.00
C LYS A 185 -25.93 15.48 1.95
N MET A 186 -25.13 15.56 0.89
CA MET A 186 -25.44 16.40 -0.26
C MET A 186 -26.83 16.06 -0.83
N CYS A 187 -27.61 17.10 -1.12
CA CYS A 187 -28.95 17.00 -1.70
C CYS A 187 -29.14 18.03 -2.81
N ALA A 188 -30.10 17.77 -3.70
CA ALA A 188 -30.39 18.57 -4.88
C ALA A 188 -31.29 19.78 -4.54
N ASP A 189 -30.79 20.64 -3.65
CA ASP A 189 -31.39 21.91 -3.27
C ASP A 189 -30.56 23.12 -3.70
N GLN A 190 -31.15 24.31 -3.61
CA GLN A 190 -30.50 25.55 -4.00
C GLN A 190 -29.31 25.91 -3.09
N GLU A 191 -29.39 25.58 -1.80
CA GLU A 191 -28.31 25.84 -0.83
C GLU A 191 -27.03 25.07 -1.20
N THR A 192 -27.17 23.79 -1.60
CA THR A 192 -26.07 22.97 -2.09
C THR A 192 -25.45 23.56 -3.35
N VAL A 193 -26.26 23.96 -4.33
CA VAL A 193 -25.76 24.59 -5.57
C VAL A 193 -25.05 25.92 -5.25
N ASP A 194 -25.56 26.70 -4.31
CA ASP A 194 -24.96 27.98 -3.92
C ASP A 194 -23.63 27.80 -3.18
N ALA A 195 -23.54 26.84 -2.28
CA ALA A 195 -22.31 26.48 -1.60
C ALA A 195 -21.24 25.98 -2.59
N LEU A 196 -21.60 25.04 -3.48
CA LEU A 196 -20.68 24.54 -4.51
C LEU A 196 -20.26 25.65 -5.48
N TYR A 197 -21.17 26.53 -5.87
CA TYR A 197 -20.86 27.69 -6.73
C TYR A 197 -19.89 28.65 -6.06
N TYR A 198 -20.00 28.87 -4.74
CA TYR A 198 -19.03 29.66 -3.99
C TYR A 198 -17.62 29.07 -4.09
N TYR A 199 -17.45 27.77 -3.81
CA TYR A 199 -16.14 27.13 -3.88
C TYR A 199 -15.60 27.08 -5.31
N ALA A 200 -16.43 26.70 -6.28
CA ALA A 200 -16.05 26.71 -7.69
C ALA A 200 -15.58 28.10 -8.13
N SER A 201 -16.33 29.15 -7.78
CA SER A 201 -15.95 30.53 -8.12
C SER A 201 -14.62 30.95 -7.50
N LYS A 202 -14.28 30.45 -6.31
CA LYS A 202 -12.98 30.70 -5.67
C LYS A 202 -11.84 29.96 -6.36
N MET A 203 -12.04 28.70 -6.69
CA MET A 203 -11.06 27.91 -7.45
C MET A 203 -10.80 28.55 -8.82
N GLU A 204 -11.86 28.86 -9.58
CA GLU A 204 -11.75 29.46 -10.92
C GLU A 204 -11.05 30.83 -10.87
N ALA A 205 -11.35 31.66 -9.86
CA ALA A 205 -10.67 32.95 -9.68
C ALA A 205 -9.16 32.79 -9.40
N ALA A 206 -8.74 31.69 -8.78
CA ALA A 206 -7.34 31.35 -8.54
C ALA A 206 -6.68 30.60 -9.72
N GLY A 207 -7.45 30.29 -10.78
CA GLY A 207 -7.00 29.52 -11.94
C GLY A 207 -6.98 28.01 -11.75
N GLY A 208 -7.74 27.51 -10.78
CA GLY A 208 -8.03 26.08 -10.59
C GLY A 208 -9.48 25.74 -10.87
N HIS A 209 -9.86 24.51 -10.56
CA HIS A 209 -11.21 23.97 -10.80
C HIS A 209 -11.75 23.27 -9.54
N LEU A 210 -13.07 23.13 -9.48
CA LEU A 210 -13.71 22.37 -8.40
C LEU A 210 -13.66 20.87 -8.70
N GLY A 211 -13.44 20.06 -7.66
CA GLY A 211 -13.75 18.64 -7.66
C GLY A 211 -14.88 18.30 -6.68
N ILE A 212 -15.74 17.33 -7.01
CA ILE A 212 -16.79 16.82 -6.13
C ILE A 212 -16.59 15.31 -5.96
N ILE A 213 -16.44 14.85 -4.72
CA ILE A 213 -16.11 13.45 -4.42
C ILE A 213 -17.30 12.76 -3.75
N LEU A 214 -17.99 11.89 -4.49
CA LEU A 214 -19.22 11.20 -4.03
C LEU A 214 -18.99 9.70 -3.74
N ASP A 215 -17.78 9.17 -3.93
CA ASP A 215 -17.46 7.79 -3.56
C ASP A 215 -17.70 7.54 -2.08
N ASP A 216 -18.31 6.40 -1.77
CA ASP A 216 -18.56 5.87 -0.43
C ASP A 216 -19.42 6.76 0.51
N VAL A 217 -19.77 7.98 0.10
CA VAL A 217 -20.50 8.95 0.93
C VAL A 217 -21.92 9.23 0.45
N ARG A 218 -22.19 9.07 -0.85
CA ARG A 218 -23.50 9.45 -1.43
C ARG A 218 -24.67 8.64 -0.89
N PHE A 219 -24.44 7.38 -0.54
CA PHE A 219 -25.45 6.43 -0.08
C PHE A 219 -25.33 6.10 1.41
N PRO A 220 -26.45 5.91 2.16
CA PRO A 220 -27.84 6.13 1.72
C PRO A 220 -28.11 7.58 1.30
N LEU A 221 -29.14 7.78 0.47
CA LEU A 221 -29.49 9.10 -0.06
C LEU A 221 -30.04 10.02 1.03
N ASN A 222 -29.89 11.32 0.80
CA ASN A 222 -30.58 12.31 1.61
C ASN A 222 -32.11 12.13 1.44
N PRO A 223 -32.92 12.15 2.53
CA PRO A 223 -34.38 12.00 2.43
C PRO A 223 -35.03 13.04 1.50
N TYR A 224 -34.47 14.24 1.39
CA TYR A 224 -34.92 15.24 0.42
C TYR A 224 -34.80 14.74 -1.03
N ASP A 225 -33.68 14.12 -1.38
CA ASP A 225 -33.48 13.57 -2.72
C ASP A 225 -34.37 12.36 -2.98
N GLU A 226 -34.52 11.50 -1.97
CA GLU A 226 -35.41 10.34 -2.05
C GLU A 226 -36.86 10.79 -2.32
N GLN A 227 -37.34 11.83 -1.63
CA GLN A 227 -38.68 12.36 -1.80
C GLN A 227 -38.89 13.10 -3.13
N ASN A 228 -37.93 13.94 -3.54
CA ASN A 228 -38.13 14.89 -4.65
C ASN A 228 -37.55 14.43 -5.99
N PHE A 229 -36.56 13.53 -5.98
CA PHE A 229 -35.85 13.05 -7.16
C PHE A 229 -35.89 11.53 -7.31
N GLY A 230 -36.12 10.80 -6.22
CA GLY A 230 -36.25 9.34 -6.17
C GLY A 230 -34.97 8.55 -6.41
N SER A 231 -33.87 9.18 -6.84
CA SER A 231 -32.59 8.51 -7.14
C SER A 231 -31.41 9.47 -7.09
N ALA A 232 -30.20 8.94 -6.87
CA ALA A 232 -28.97 9.70 -6.98
C ALA A 232 -28.81 10.26 -8.40
N ARG A 233 -29.16 9.46 -9.42
CA ARG A 233 -29.04 9.84 -10.84
C ARG A 233 -29.74 11.15 -11.16
N GLU A 234 -30.99 11.31 -10.72
CA GLU A 234 -31.76 12.51 -11.00
C GLU A 234 -31.26 13.70 -10.18
N ALA A 235 -31.01 13.50 -8.88
CA ALA A 235 -30.51 14.53 -7.98
C ALA A 235 -29.13 15.06 -8.39
N ASP A 236 -28.16 14.16 -8.65
CA ASP A 236 -26.80 14.55 -9.02
C ASP A 236 -26.78 15.21 -10.41
N THR A 237 -27.60 14.75 -11.35
CA THR A 237 -27.77 15.43 -12.65
C THR A 237 -28.29 16.84 -12.47
N TRP A 238 -29.28 17.04 -11.60
CA TRP A 238 -29.78 18.37 -11.29
C TRP A 238 -28.69 19.27 -10.70
N ILE A 239 -27.98 18.81 -9.66
CA ILE A 239 -26.91 19.58 -9.01
C ILE A 239 -25.84 20.01 -10.01
N ILE A 240 -25.30 19.06 -10.79
CA ILE A 240 -24.17 19.31 -11.69
C ILE A 240 -24.57 20.24 -12.83
N THR A 241 -25.74 20.04 -13.43
CA THR A 241 -26.20 20.89 -14.55
C THR A 241 -26.50 22.31 -14.08
N HIS A 242 -27.12 22.49 -12.91
CA HIS A 242 -27.43 23.81 -12.36
C HIS A 242 -26.16 24.55 -11.95
N LEU A 243 -25.23 23.87 -11.26
CA LEU A 243 -23.92 24.43 -10.91
C LEU A 243 -23.17 24.93 -12.15
N MET A 244 -23.05 24.10 -13.19
CA MET A 244 -22.34 24.46 -14.42
C MET A 244 -23.05 25.61 -15.17
N SER A 245 -24.38 25.63 -15.20
CA SER A 245 -25.15 26.73 -15.80
C SER A 245 -24.91 28.07 -15.09
N LYS A 246 -24.73 28.03 -13.77
CA LYS A 246 -24.45 29.21 -12.94
C LYS A 246 -22.99 29.67 -13.07
N LEU A 247 -22.06 28.73 -13.26
CA LEU A 247 -20.62 28.99 -13.30
C LEU A 247 -20.14 29.54 -14.65
N LYS A 248 -20.59 28.93 -15.75
CA LYS A 248 -20.13 29.25 -17.11
C LYS A 248 -20.29 30.72 -17.55
N PRO A 249 -21.37 31.45 -17.19
CA PRO A 249 -21.50 32.86 -17.57
C PRO A 249 -20.36 33.75 -17.03
N ARG A 250 -19.85 33.44 -15.83
CA ARG A 250 -18.74 34.19 -15.23
C ARG A 250 -17.37 33.60 -15.58
N TYR A 251 -17.31 32.28 -15.73
CA TYR A 251 -16.08 31.55 -16.02
C TYR A 251 -16.32 30.62 -17.23
N PRO A 252 -16.24 31.13 -18.48
CA PRO A 252 -16.55 30.33 -19.67
C PRO A 252 -15.66 29.10 -19.84
N GLY A 253 -14.42 29.19 -19.38
CA GLY A 253 -13.43 28.10 -19.36
C GLY A 253 -13.57 27.12 -18.19
N ALA A 254 -14.57 27.30 -17.32
CA ALA A 254 -14.71 26.47 -16.12
C ALA A 254 -14.84 24.99 -16.45
N LYS A 255 -14.20 24.19 -15.62
CA LYS A 255 -14.22 22.72 -15.64
C LYS A 255 -14.65 22.19 -14.28
N LEU A 256 -15.06 20.93 -14.26
CA LEU A 256 -15.42 20.22 -13.03
C LEU A 256 -14.86 18.81 -13.11
N MET A 257 -14.46 18.25 -11.98
CA MET A 257 -14.22 16.82 -11.85
C MET A 257 -15.19 16.25 -10.83
N VAL A 258 -15.81 15.11 -11.16
CA VAL A 258 -16.69 14.38 -10.24
C VAL A 258 -16.22 12.94 -10.10
N CYS A 259 -16.06 12.49 -8.85
CA CYS A 259 -16.02 11.07 -8.53
C CYS A 259 -17.46 10.62 -8.22
N PRO A 260 -18.17 9.93 -9.14
CA PRO A 260 -19.54 9.50 -8.90
C PRO A 260 -19.57 8.37 -7.85
N PRO A 261 -20.71 8.06 -7.22
CA PRO A 261 -20.81 6.89 -6.34
C PRO A 261 -20.55 5.57 -7.08
N PHE A 262 -20.84 5.55 -8.38
CA PHE A 262 -20.64 4.41 -9.27
C PHE A 262 -19.28 4.48 -9.99
N TYR A 263 -18.19 4.66 -9.24
CA TYR A 263 -16.84 4.92 -9.76
C TYR A 263 -16.04 3.66 -10.19
N TRP A 264 -16.67 2.49 -10.27
CA TRP A 264 -16.00 1.25 -10.69
C TRP A 264 -16.94 0.32 -11.48
N GLY A 265 -16.36 -0.59 -12.25
CA GLY A 265 -17.09 -1.53 -13.08
C GLY A 265 -16.35 -1.85 -14.39
N PRO A 266 -16.75 -2.91 -15.10
CA PRO A 266 -18.05 -3.56 -14.97
C PRO A 266 -18.12 -4.73 -13.97
N VAL A 267 -17.00 -5.28 -13.51
CA VAL A 267 -16.93 -6.56 -12.77
C VAL A 267 -17.37 -6.44 -11.31
N GLY A 268 -16.87 -5.42 -10.60
CA GLY A 268 -17.13 -5.27 -9.17
C GLY A 268 -18.63 -5.15 -8.87
N SER A 269 -19.11 -5.90 -7.88
CA SER A 269 -20.54 -6.07 -7.59
C SER A 269 -21.07 -5.24 -6.41
N GLY A 270 -20.19 -4.60 -5.62
CA GLY A 270 -20.56 -3.94 -4.37
C GLY A 270 -21.59 -2.81 -4.51
N TRP A 271 -21.70 -2.21 -5.71
CA TRP A 271 -22.64 -1.14 -6.01
C TRP A 271 -24.11 -1.56 -5.87
N ARG A 272 -24.39 -2.88 -5.93
CA ARG A 272 -25.76 -3.40 -5.76
C ARG A 272 -26.34 -3.06 -4.39
N ALA A 273 -25.49 -2.83 -3.38
CA ALA A 273 -25.91 -2.39 -2.06
C ALA A 273 -26.51 -0.98 -2.05
N TYR A 274 -26.29 -0.17 -3.11
CA TYR A 274 -26.80 1.19 -3.21
C TYR A 274 -28.28 1.26 -3.63
N GLY A 275 -28.87 0.15 -4.07
CA GLY A 275 -30.29 0.10 -4.43
C GLY A 275 -30.65 0.83 -5.74
N GLU A 276 -29.66 1.25 -6.52
CA GLU A 276 -29.84 1.97 -7.79
C GLU A 276 -29.03 1.32 -8.91
N ASP A 277 -29.53 1.40 -10.15
CA ASP A 277 -28.89 0.82 -11.32
C ASP A 277 -27.68 1.66 -11.77
N ARG A 278 -26.49 1.05 -11.65
CA ARG A 278 -25.20 1.66 -11.98
C ARG A 278 -25.15 2.16 -13.42
N ASP A 279 -25.54 1.33 -14.38
CA ASP A 279 -25.35 1.62 -15.79
C ASP A 279 -26.31 2.72 -16.24
N ALA A 280 -27.52 2.77 -15.70
CA ALA A 280 -28.47 3.87 -15.90
C ALA A 280 -27.97 5.19 -15.31
N TYR A 281 -27.34 5.17 -14.13
CA TYR A 281 -26.69 6.35 -13.55
C TYR A 281 -25.55 6.86 -14.45
N LEU A 282 -24.65 5.97 -14.87
CA LEU A 282 -23.52 6.33 -15.73
C LEU A 282 -23.96 6.82 -17.11
N LYS A 283 -25.01 6.21 -17.69
CA LYS A 283 -25.60 6.65 -18.96
C LYS A 283 -26.19 8.07 -18.86
N ALA A 284 -26.83 8.38 -17.74
CA ALA A 284 -27.33 9.73 -17.48
C ALA A 284 -26.22 10.78 -17.43
N ILE A 285 -25.05 10.46 -16.85
CA ILE A 285 -23.88 11.32 -16.95
C ILE A 285 -23.53 11.58 -18.42
N GLY A 286 -23.50 10.53 -19.23
CA GLY A 286 -23.13 10.64 -20.65
C GLY A 286 -24.06 11.50 -21.48
N GLU A 287 -25.37 11.37 -21.24
CA GLU A 287 -26.44 12.03 -21.99
C GLU A 287 -26.74 13.45 -21.49
N ARG A 288 -26.60 13.71 -20.18
CA ARG A 288 -27.17 14.91 -19.55
C ARG A 288 -26.15 15.85 -18.92
N TRP A 289 -24.95 15.38 -18.56
CA TRP A 289 -23.94 16.25 -17.94
C TRP A 289 -23.09 16.97 -19.01
N PRO A 290 -22.71 18.26 -18.79
CA PRO A 290 -21.82 18.99 -19.69
C PRO A 290 -20.52 18.23 -19.95
N LYS A 291 -19.99 18.27 -21.18
CA LYS A 291 -18.82 17.45 -21.59
C LYS A 291 -17.52 17.86 -20.90
N GLU A 292 -17.45 19.07 -20.36
CA GLU A 292 -16.30 19.58 -19.59
C GLU A 292 -16.24 19.04 -18.14
N VAL A 293 -17.22 18.23 -17.73
CA VAL A 293 -17.16 17.49 -16.47
C VAL A 293 -16.35 16.20 -16.68
N GLY A 294 -15.18 16.14 -16.05
CA GLY A 294 -14.36 14.93 -15.93
C GLY A 294 -14.99 13.95 -14.93
N VAL A 295 -14.93 12.66 -15.23
CA VAL A 295 -15.63 11.61 -14.46
C VAL A 295 -14.63 10.55 -14.02
N CYS A 296 -14.46 10.39 -12.71
CA CYS A 296 -13.52 9.39 -12.17
C CYS A 296 -14.04 7.97 -12.35
N TRP A 297 -13.10 7.07 -12.62
CA TRP A 297 -13.29 5.64 -12.71
C TRP A 297 -12.04 4.94 -12.19
N THR A 298 -12.21 3.87 -11.41
CA THR A 298 -11.09 3.13 -10.79
C THR A 298 -10.69 1.87 -11.53
N GLY A 299 -11.42 1.49 -12.59
CA GLY A 299 -11.22 0.23 -13.29
C GLY A 299 -12.40 -0.73 -13.14
N GLN A 300 -12.18 -1.99 -13.53
CA GLN A 300 -13.19 -3.07 -13.45
C GLN A 300 -13.84 -3.23 -12.05
N GLN A 301 -13.12 -2.86 -11.00
CA GLN A 301 -13.54 -2.82 -9.61
C GLN A 301 -12.66 -1.81 -8.85
N VAL A 302 -13.04 -1.42 -7.63
CA VAL A 302 -12.31 -0.43 -6.81
C VAL A 302 -10.81 -0.72 -6.73
N ASN A 303 -10.47 -2.01 -6.60
CA ASN A 303 -9.11 -2.55 -6.59
C ASN A 303 -9.08 -3.90 -7.27
N GLY A 304 -8.54 -4.03 -8.48
CA GLY A 304 -8.46 -5.36 -9.11
C GLY A 304 -7.56 -5.43 -10.33
N THR A 305 -6.60 -6.33 -10.31
CA THR A 305 -5.74 -6.65 -11.47
C THR A 305 -6.37 -7.77 -12.32
N PRO A 306 -6.29 -7.70 -13.67
CA PRO A 306 -5.83 -6.57 -14.49
C PRO A 306 -6.89 -5.45 -14.57
N LEU A 307 -6.50 -4.20 -14.27
CA LEU A 307 -7.42 -3.07 -14.07
C LEU A 307 -8.25 -2.68 -15.31
N ALA A 308 -7.66 -2.78 -16.50
CA ALA A 308 -8.29 -2.25 -17.71
C ALA A 308 -8.06 -3.19 -18.88
N LYS A 309 -9.03 -4.04 -19.16
CA LYS A 309 -9.18 -4.57 -20.51
C LYS A 309 -9.77 -3.47 -21.40
N LYS A 310 -9.46 -3.52 -22.69
CA LYS A 310 -10.02 -2.58 -23.68
C LYS A 310 -11.55 -2.51 -23.59
N GLU A 311 -12.21 -3.67 -23.50
CA GLU A 311 -13.67 -3.79 -23.36
C GLU A 311 -14.25 -3.06 -22.14
N TYR A 312 -13.51 -2.99 -21.02
CA TYR A 312 -13.97 -2.29 -19.82
C TYR A 312 -13.85 -0.77 -19.96
N THR A 313 -12.77 -0.31 -20.60
CA THR A 313 -12.63 1.11 -20.93
C THR A 313 -13.64 1.55 -21.97
N GLU A 314 -13.94 0.69 -22.97
CA GLU A 314 -15.01 0.92 -23.96
C GLU A 314 -16.39 0.96 -23.29
N TRP A 315 -16.68 0.05 -22.35
CA TRP A 315 -17.91 0.05 -21.57
C TRP A 315 -18.13 1.38 -20.83
N ILE A 316 -17.17 1.82 -20.03
CA ILE A 316 -17.32 3.08 -19.28
C ILE A 316 -17.42 4.26 -20.24
N THR A 317 -16.52 4.34 -21.24
CA THR A 317 -16.52 5.42 -22.25
C THR A 317 -17.85 5.52 -22.98
N GLY A 318 -18.46 4.39 -23.33
CA GLY A 318 -19.76 4.32 -23.98
C GLY A 318 -20.90 4.83 -23.09
N LEU A 319 -20.88 4.53 -21.79
CA LEU A 319 -21.89 5.01 -20.85
C LEU A 319 -21.75 6.51 -20.56
N ILE A 320 -20.55 6.98 -20.21
CA ILE A 320 -20.33 8.39 -19.85
C ILE A 320 -20.12 9.30 -21.08
N GLY A 321 -20.03 8.74 -22.28
CA GLY A 321 -19.91 9.46 -23.55
C GLY A 321 -18.69 10.40 -23.63
N ARG A 322 -17.60 10.06 -22.94
CA ARG A 322 -16.32 10.80 -22.86
C ARG A 322 -15.23 9.87 -22.32
N LYS A 323 -13.96 10.25 -22.47
CA LYS A 323 -12.85 9.49 -21.88
C LYS A 323 -12.88 9.59 -20.35
N PRO A 324 -12.69 8.49 -19.60
CA PRO A 324 -12.72 8.52 -18.15
C PRO A 324 -11.44 9.12 -17.55
N TRP A 325 -11.56 9.59 -16.31
CA TRP A 325 -10.43 9.93 -15.45
C TRP A 325 -10.08 8.71 -14.61
N LEU A 326 -8.95 8.07 -14.88
CA LEU A 326 -8.52 6.90 -14.11
C LEU A 326 -8.00 7.33 -12.73
N TRP A 327 -8.74 6.97 -11.70
CA TRP A 327 -8.27 6.97 -10.32
C TRP A 327 -7.57 5.64 -10.03
N GLN A 328 -6.25 5.62 -10.16
CA GLN A 328 -5.47 4.40 -10.05
C GLN A 328 -5.12 4.07 -8.60
N ASN A 329 -5.76 3.03 -8.04
CA ASN A 329 -5.54 2.61 -6.65
C ASN A 329 -4.45 1.53 -6.48
N ASN A 330 -4.15 0.72 -7.50
CA ASN A 330 -3.37 -0.51 -7.35
C ASN A 330 -2.37 -0.81 -8.49
N ALA A 331 -1.49 0.14 -8.80
CA ALA A 331 -0.52 -0.07 -9.87
C ALA A 331 0.92 -0.26 -9.40
N ILE A 332 1.20 -0.46 -8.11
CA ILE A 332 2.56 -0.31 -7.59
C ILE A 332 3.26 -1.64 -7.26
N THR A 333 2.60 -2.66 -6.71
CA THR A 333 3.26 -3.97 -6.44
C THR A 333 2.29 -5.15 -6.51
N TRP A 334 2.76 -6.29 -7.04
CA TRP A 334 2.04 -7.58 -7.02
C TRP A 334 2.17 -8.30 -5.67
N TYR A 335 3.10 -7.87 -4.83
CA TYR A 335 3.27 -8.44 -3.49
C TYR A 335 2.14 -7.98 -2.59
N SER A 336 1.52 -8.96 -1.95
CA SER A 336 0.30 -8.95 -1.13
C SER A 336 0.23 -7.95 0.04
N ALA A 337 1.19 -7.03 0.18
CA ALA A 337 1.12 -5.85 1.05
C ALA A 337 0.80 -4.59 0.19
N TYR A 338 -0.44 -4.53 -0.26
CA TYR A 338 -1.09 -3.58 -1.21
C TYR A 338 -0.87 -2.06 -1.02
N PHE A 339 -0.06 -1.61 -0.05
CA PHE A 339 0.08 -0.18 0.28
C PHE A 339 1.50 0.34 0.31
N PHE A 340 2.52 -0.52 0.35
CA PHE A 340 3.88 -0.06 0.54
C PHE A 340 4.76 -0.40 -0.66
N HIS A 341 5.07 0.66 -1.40
CA HIS A 341 6.30 0.76 -2.17
C HIS A 341 7.32 1.35 -1.21
N TYR A 342 8.21 0.53 -0.67
CA TYR A 342 9.23 0.97 0.28
C TYR A 342 10.28 1.89 -0.34
N GLY A 343 10.28 1.99 -1.68
CA GLY A 343 10.97 3.02 -2.46
C GLY A 343 11.95 2.45 -3.48
N ALA A 344 12.26 1.16 -3.42
CA ALA A 344 13.24 0.53 -4.30
C ALA A 344 12.71 -0.65 -5.11
N GLU A 345 11.43 -1.01 -4.93
CA GLU A 345 10.81 -2.10 -5.65
C GLU A 345 10.52 -1.72 -7.10
N PRO A 346 10.93 -2.53 -8.08
CA PRO A 346 10.52 -2.33 -9.47
C PRO A 346 9.00 -2.44 -9.62
N ILE A 347 8.38 -1.49 -10.32
CA ILE A 347 6.93 -1.49 -10.62
C ILE A 347 6.70 -2.23 -11.94
N THR A 348 6.83 -3.55 -11.93
CA THR A 348 6.82 -4.38 -13.15
C THR A 348 5.44 -4.57 -13.77
N ASN A 349 4.38 -4.26 -13.04
CA ASN A 349 3.01 -4.55 -13.42
C ASN A 349 2.41 -3.54 -14.40
N PHE A 350 2.93 -2.32 -14.57
CA PHE A 350 2.34 -1.35 -15.50
C PHE A 350 2.15 -1.92 -16.92
N LYS A 351 3.14 -2.64 -17.46
CA LYS A 351 3.03 -3.30 -18.78
C LYS A 351 2.03 -4.47 -18.82
N ASN A 352 1.74 -5.09 -17.67
CA ASN A 352 0.79 -6.19 -17.56
C ASN A 352 -0.65 -5.73 -17.25
N LEU A 353 -0.80 -4.52 -16.69
CA LEU A 353 -2.09 -3.97 -16.31
C LEU A 353 -2.85 -3.33 -17.46
N TYR A 354 -2.12 -2.88 -18.48
CA TYR A 354 -2.64 -2.00 -19.52
C TYR A 354 -2.31 -2.53 -20.92
N TRP A 355 -3.27 -2.39 -21.83
CA TRP A 355 -3.12 -2.70 -23.25
C TRP A 355 -2.53 -1.52 -24.02
N ASP A 356 -1.97 -1.77 -25.21
CA ASP A 356 -1.44 -0.72 -26.08
C ASP A 356 -2.55 0.21 -26.60
N GLY A 357 -2.46 1.51 -26.30
CA GLY A 357 -3.53 2.49 -26.51
C GLY A 357 -4.34 2.83 -25.26
N PHE A 358 -4.05 2.19 -24.11
CA PHE A 358 -4.76 2.45 -22.88
C PHE A 358 -4.63 3.89 -22.40
N LEU A 359 -3.42 4.46 -22.38
CA LEU A 359 -3.21 5.83 -21.89
C LEU A 359 -3.95 6.88 -22.73
N GLU A 360 -4.07 6.64 -24.03
CA GLU A 360 -4.79 7.48 -24.99
C GLU A 360 -6.30 7.35 -24.86
N SER A 361 -6.79 6.24 -24.30
CA SER A 361 -8.22 6.02 -24.03
C SER A 361 -8.71 6.76 -22.78
N LEU A 362 -7.80 7.33 -22.00
CA LEU A 362 -8.10 8.11 -20.80
C LEU A 362 -8.01 9.62 -21.08
N ASP A 363 -8.76 10.41 -20.31
CA ASP A 363 -8.57 11.87 -20.27
C ASP A 363 -7.51 12.24 -19.22
N TYR A 364 -7.45 11.45 -18.14
CA TYR A 364 -6.50 11.63 -17.05
C TYR A 364 -6.09 10.29 -16.44
N TYR A 365 -4.80 10.15 -16.15
CA TYR A 365 -4.25 9.11 -15.30
C TYR A 365 -3.76 9.73 -13.99
N GLY A 366 -4.41 9.38 -12.89
CA GLY A 366 -4.02 9.84 -11.56
C GLY A 366 -3.73 8.69 -10.61
N LEU A 367 -2.50 8.61 -10.11
CA LEU A 367 -2.16 7.67 -9.04
C LEU A 367 -2.73 8.17 -7.71
N ASN A 368 -3.52 7.34 -7.02
CA ASN A 368 -3.94 7.65 -5.65
C ASN A 368 -2.68 7.74 -4.78
N SER A 369 -2.50 8.83 -4.05
CA SER A 369 -1.21 9.20 -3.46
C SER A 369 -1.32 9.72 -2.04
N ASP A 370 -0.34 9.31 -1.23
CA ASP A 370 -0.02 9.88 0.07
C ASP A 370 1.44 10.37 -0.01
N PHE A 371 1.71 11.62 0.35
CA PHE A 371 3.08 12.15 0.36
C PHE A 371 3.66 12.09 1.77
N ALA A 372 4.96 11.86 1.94
CA ALA A 372 5.96 11.57 0.92
C ALA A 372 5.97 10.12 0.41
N VAL A 373 5.16 9.24 1.01
CA VAL A 373 5.16 7.77 0.81
C VAL A 373 5.13 7.32 -0.64
N ARG A 374 4.39 8.00 -1.52
CA ARG A 374 4.27 7.61 -2.95
C ARG A 374 5.05 8.50 -3.91
N SER A 375 5.99 9.33 -3.43
CA SER A 375 6.73 10.25 -4.33
C SER A 375 7.52 9.49 -5.39
N ILE A 376 8.25 8.44 -4.99
CA ILE A 376 9.02 7.60 -5.92
C ILE A 376 8.08 6.90 -6.92
N ALA A 377 7.02 6.24 -6.43
CA ALA A 377 6.05 5.57 -7.29
C ALA A 377 5.35 6.53 -8.29
N ASN A 378 5.16 7.80 -7.91
CA ASN A 378 4.65 8.84 -8.82
C ASN A 378 5.65 9.23 -9.90
N LEU A 379 6.96 9.29 -9.62
CA LEU A 379 7.96 9.51 -10.67
C LEU A 379 8.02 8.32 -11.64
N VAL A 380 7.90 7.10 -11.11
CA VAL A 380 7.86 5.89 -11.94
C VAL A 380 6.59 5.86 -12.80
N SER A 381 5.44 6.29 -12.27
CA SER A 381 4.21 6.42 -13.06
C SER A 381 4.30 7.54 -14.10
N ALA A 382 5.01 8.62 -13.81
CA ALA A 382 5.28 9.69 -14.76
C ALA A 382 6.08 9.21 -15.96
N ASP A 383 7.15 8.44 -15.71
CA ASP A 383 7.97 7.82 -16.75
C ASP A 383 7.13 6.89 -17.64
N PHE A 384 6.36 5.99 -17.02
CA PHE A 384 5.44 5.10 -17.75
C PHE A 384 4.38 5.88 -18.55
N CYS A 385 3.77 6.93 -17.99
CA CYS A 385 2.74 7.70 -18.70
C CYS A 385 3.32 8.56 -19.84
N TRP A 386 4.61 8.87 -19.78
CA TRP A 386 5.30 9.65 -20.80
C TRP A 386 5.80 8.76 -21.94
N ASN A 387 6.51 7.68 -21.64
CA ASN A 387 7.14 6.78 -22.61
C ASN A 387 6.98 5.28 -22.20
N PRO A 388 5.76 4.73 -22.26
CA PRO A 388 5.47 3.35 -21.87
C PRO A 388 6.24 2.31 -22.70
N GLU A 389 6.57 2.62 -23.96
CA GLU A 389 7.31 1.73 -24.85
C GLU A 389 8.74 1.48 -24.35
N ALA A 390 9.43 2.53 -23.90
CA ALA A 390 10.79 2.44 -23.35
C ALA A 390 10.84 2.18 -21.84
N TYR A 391 9.69 2.12 -21.16
CA TYR A 391 9.62 1.95 -19.72
C TYR A 391 10.36 0.70 -19.24
N ASP A 392 11.31 0.88 -18.33
CA ASP A 392 12.02 -0.19 -17.63
C ASP A 392 11.78 -0.04 -16.12
N ALA A 393 11.20 -1.08 -15.50
CA ALA A 393 10.76 -0.98 -14.12
C ALA A 393 11.92 -0.83 -13.11
N GLU A 394 13.09 -1.40 -13.40
CA GLU A 394 14.25 -1.37 -12.51
C GLU A 394 15.01 -0.04 -12.64
N GLU A 395 15.25 0.40 -13.87
CA GLU A 395 15.91 1.68 -14.12
C GLU A 395 15.03 2.87 -13.72
N SER A 396 13.71 2.79 -13.96
CA SER A 396 12.78 3.87 -13.61
C SER A 396 12.70 4.12 -12.10
N VAL A 397 12.62 3.06 -11.28
CA VAL A 397 12.59 3.22 -9.81
C VAL A 397 13.92 3.76 -9.27
N LYS A 398 15.05 3.31 -9.83
CA LYS A 398 16.38 3.77 -9.47
C LYS A 398 16.58 5.24 -9.81
N GLU A 399 16.19 5.65 -11.02
CA GLU A 399 16.24 7.04 -11.48
C GLU A 399 15.31 7.95 -10.65
N ALA A 400 14.09 7.48 -10.36
CA ALA A 400 13.15 8.19 -9.51
C ALA A 400 13.70 8.43 -8.09
N ALA A 401 14.27 7.38 -7.47
CA ALA A 401 14.93 7.51 -6.17
C ALA A 401 16.15 8.43 -6.26
N GLY A 402 17.01 8.27 -7.28
CA GLY A 402 18.19 9.11 -7.48
C GLY A 402 17.87 10.60 -7.59
N LYS A 403 16.79 10.96 -8.29
CA LYS A 403 16.28 12.34 -8.40
C LYS A 403 15.81 12.93 -7.07
N LEU A 404 15.24 12.12 -6.20
CA LEU A 404 14.62 12.59 -4.96
C LEU A 404 15.56 12.58 -3.76
N ILE A 405 16.45 11.58 -3.67
CA ILE A 405 17.33 11.38 -2.50
C ILE A 405 18.82 11.36 -2.81
N GLY A 406 19.21 11.43 -4.08
CA GLY A 406 20.59 11.30 -4.54
C GLY A 406 20.90 9.88 -5.03
N PRO A 407 21.60 9.71 -6.18
CA PRO A 407 21.92 8.39 -6.74
C PRO A 407 22.81 7.55 -5.82
N GLU A 408 23.63 8.17 -4.98
CA GLU A 408 24.51 7.50 -4.01
C GLU A 408 23.75 6.82 -2.87
N LEU A 409 22.52 7.26 -2.56
CA LEU A 409 21.67 6.61 -1.54
C LEU A 409 20.95 5.36 -2.06
N TRP A 410 20.92 5.12 -3.36
CA TRP A 410 20.18 4.00 -3.97
C TRP A 410 20.50 2.63 -3.34
N PRO A 411 21.78 2.22 -3.17
CA PRO A 411 22.09 0.91 -2.58
C PRO A 411 21.57 0.77 -1.15
N THR A 412 21.60 1.85 -0.35
CA THR A 412 21.11 1.86 1.03
C THR A 412 19.58 1.79 1.08
N LEU A 413 18.88 2.48 0.16
CA LEU A 413 17.43 2.38 0.05
C LEU A 413 16.99 0.97 -0.40
N GLN A 414 17.73 0.33 -1.31
CA GLN A 414 17.52 -1.07 -1.67
C GLN A 414 17.71 -2.00 -0.47
N GLU A 415 18.80 -1.82 0.30
CA GLU A 415 19.04 -2.61 1.51
C GLU A 415 17.89 -2.45 2.52
N PHE A 416 17.44 -1.23 2.76
CA PHE A 416 16.31 -0.92 3.64
C PHE A 416 15.02 -1.58 3.17
N THR A 417 14.69 -1.43 1.89
CA THR A 417 13.50 -2.02 1.25
C THR A 417 13.50 -3.54 1.39
N ASN A 418 14.61 -4.20 1.03
CA ASN A 418 14.73 -5.66 1.09
C ASN A 418 14.56 -6.21 2.52
N LYS A 419 15.06 -5.47 3.53
CA LYS A 419 14.87 -5.86 4.94
C LYS A 419 13.43 -5.66 5.41
N LEU A 420 12.75 -4.60 4.95
CA LEU A 420 11.36 -4.34 5.29
C LEU A 420 10.39 -5.37 4.70
N GLN A 421 10.63 -5.84 3.48
CA GLN A 421 9.80 -6.87 2.82
C GLN A 421 9.67 -8.16 3.64
N PHE A 422 10.60 -8.44 4.56
CA PHE A 422 10.46 -9.54 5.51
C PHE A 422 9.18 -9.43 6.35
N PHE A 423 8.75 -8.20 6.68
CA PHE A 423 7.57 -7.94 7.51
C PHE A 423 6.25 -8.10 6.76
N ASP A 424 6.27 -8.17 5.42
CA ASP A 424 5.07 -8.46 4.61
C ASP A 424 4.48 -9.85 4.94
N ARG A 425 5.32 -10.75 5.48
CA ARG A 425 4.92 -12.07 6.01
C ARG A 425 4.02 -11.98 7.25
N PHE A 426 3.95 -10.81 7.88
CA PHE A 426 3.18 -10.53 9.10
C PHE A 426 2.11 -9.46 8.83
N ALA A 427 1.73 -9.27 7.57
CA ALA A 427 0.74 -8.28 7.18
C ALA A 427 -0.69 -8.79 7.38
N SER A 428 -1.51 -7.99 8.06
CA SER A 428 -2.96 -8.15 8.13
C SER A 428 -3.66 -6.88 7.66
N SER A 429 -4.89 -7.06 7.15
CA SER A 429 -5.75 -5.97 6.70
C SER A 429 -6.00 -4.92 7.79
N LYS A 430 -5.97 -5.32 9.07
CA LYS A 430 -6.21 -4.43 10.22
C LYS A 430 -5.00 -3.55 10.59
N ASN A 431 -3.78 -3.99 10.35
CA ASN A 431 -2.57 -3.24 10.75
C ASN A 431 -1.90 -2.51 9.59
N TYR A 432 -2.02 -3.03 8.38
CA TYR A 432 -1.36 -2.48 7.20
C TYR A 432 -2.37 -1.92 6.17
N GLY A 433 -3.67 -1.95 6.46
CA GLY A 433 -4.76 -1.39 5.64
C GLY A 433 -5.63 -2.46 4.99
N TRP A 434 -6.94 -2.18 4.84
CA TRP A 434 -7.95 -3.20 4.54
C TRP A 434 -7.80 -3.91 3.19
N LEU A 435 -6.96 -3.37 2.29
CA LEU A 435 -6.70 -3.93 0.95
C LEU A 435 -5.59 -4.98 0.91
N ILE A 436 -5.03 -5.35 2.06
CA ILE A 436 -3.95 -6.33 2.11
C ILE A 436 -4.47 -7.75 2.00
N ASN A 437 -3.93 -8.45 1.01
CA ASN A 437 -4.17 -9.88 0.79
C ASN A 437 -3.02 -10.72 1.36
N GLY A 438 -2.52 -10.29 2.52
CA GLY A 438 -1.52 -11.01 3.29
C GLY A 438 -2.07 -12.31 3.89
N PRO A 439 -1.20 -13.16 4.45
CA PRO A 439 -1.58 -14.45 5.02
C PRO A 439 -2.68 -14.39 6.07
N PHE A 440 -2.67 -13.32 6.85
CA PHE A 440 -3.57 -13.09 7.97
C PHE A 440 -4.64 -12.05 7.61
N ARG A 441 -5.11 -12.06 6.35
CA ARG A 441 -6.21 -11.19 5.92
C ARG A 441 -7.39 -11.39 6.87
N ASP A 442 -7.81 -10.30 7.51
CA ASP A 442 -8.89 -10.21 8.50
C ASP A 442 -8.70 -10.98 9.83
N ASP A 443 -7.66 -11.82 9.96
CA ASP A 443 -7.31 -12.55 11.20
C ASP A 443 -6.12 -11.91 11.95
N LEU A 444 -6.42 -10.87 12.73
CA LEU A 444 -5.43 -10.19 13.56
C LEU A 444 -4.91 -11.06 14.71
N ASP A 445 -5.71 -11.99 15.21
CA ASP A 445 -5.37 -12.81 16.37
C ASP A 445 -4.34 -13.87 15.98
N GLU A 446 -4.54 -14.54 14.85
CA GLU A 446 -3.56 -15.46 14.28
C GLU A 446 -2.25 -14.73 13.94
N MET A 447 -2.32 -13.54 13.33
CA MET A 447 -1.14 -12.72 13.06
C MET A 447 -0.36 -12.37 14.34
N ASN A 448 -1.07 -11.97 15.41
CA ASN A 448 -0.46 -11.64 16.68
C ASN A 448 0.19 -12.86 17.35
N LYS A 449 -0.47 -14.03 17.30
CA LYS A 449 0.10 -15.30 17.78
C LYS A 449 1.35 -15.66 16.98
N TYR A 450 1.27 -15.61 15.65
CA TYR A 450 2.41 -15.87 14.76
C TYR A 450 3.57 -14.90 15.02
N GLY A 451 3.30 -13.62 15.24
CA GLY A 451 4.31 -12.64 15.62
C GLY A 451 4.92 -12.92 16.99
N ALA A 452 4.12 -13.32 17.98
CA ALA A 452 4.60 -13.67 19.32
C ALA A 452 5.52 -14.91 19.30
N LEU A 453 5.18 -15.92 18.48
CA LEU A 453 6.01 -17.11 18.26
C LEU A 453 7.37 -16.75 17.65
N ASN A 454 7.46 -15.67 16.87
CA ASN A 454 8.65 -15.25 16.14
C ASN A 454 9.29 -13.97 16.69
N ILE A 455 8.99 -13.59 17.94
CA ILE A 455 9.30 -12.26 18.46
C ILE A 455 10.79 -11.90 18.44
N ASP A 456 11.68 -12.84 18.75
CA ASP A 456 13.14 -12.67 18.71
C ASP A 456 13.66 -12.46 17.28
N ILE A 457 13.08 -13.16 16.29
CA ILE A 457 13.41 -12.95 14.87
C ILE A 457 12.94 -11.56 14.43
N LEU A 458 11.70 -11.20 14.77
CA LEU A 458 11.12 -9.91 14.41
C LEU A 458 11.92 -8.75 14.99
N GLN A 459 12.29 -8.82 16.27
CA GLN A 459 13.11 -7.81 16.94
C GLN A 459 14.50 -7.70 16.33
N SER A 460 15.16 -8.83 16.03
CA SER A 460 16.47 -8.82 15.37
C SER A 460 16.40 -8.19 13.97
N LYS A 461 15.43 -8.59 13.15
CA LYS A 461 15.25 -8.04 11.80
C LYS A 461 14.89 -6.56 11.84
N LEU A 462 14.08 -6.15 12.82
CA LEU A 462 13.72 -4.75 13.00
C LEU A 462 14.94 -3.89 13.39
N ALA A 463 15.82 -4.40 14.24
CA ALA A 463 17.07 -3.73 14.58
C ALA A 463 17.96 -3.54 13.32
N ASP A 464 17.99 -4.52 12.42
CA ASP A 464 18.73 -4.43 11.17
C ASP A 464 18.10 -3.46 10.16
N VAL A 465 16.75 -3.35 10.13
CA VAL A 465 16.04 -2.29 9.40
C VAL A 465 16.41 -0.91 9.96
N GLY A 466 16.41 -0.77 11.29
CA GLY A 466 16.77 0.46 11.99
C GLY A 466 18.17 0.94 11.60
N LYS A 467 19.17 0.05 11.61
CA LYS A 467 20.53 0.38 11.15
C LYS A 467 20.57 0.89 9.70
N SER A 468 19.83 0.29 8.77
CA SER A 468 19.77 0.80 7.39
C SER A 468 19.03 2.13 7.28
N TYR A 469 18.00 2.35 8.10
CA TYR A 469 17.28 3.61 8.16
C TYR A 469 18.18 4.73 8.69
N ASP A 470 18.92 4.49 9.77
CA ASP A 470 19.88 5.44 10.34
C ASP A 470 20.96 5.83 9.32
N LYS A 471 21.53 4.85 8.59
CA LYS A 471 22.46 5.13 7.48
C LYS A 471 21.87 6.06 6.42
N MET A 472 20.61 5.88 6.03
CA MET A 472 19.95 6.79 5.08
C MET A 472 19.84 8.21 5.64
N LEU A 473 19.46 8.34 6.93
CA LEU A 473 19.37 9.65 7.58
C LEU A 473 20.74 10.33 7.71
N GLU A 474 21.78 9.59 8.06
CA GLU A 474 23.15 10.11 8.13
C GLU A 474 23.64 10.63 6.78
N ALA A 475 23.28 9.95 5.68
CA ALA A 475 23.66 10.35 4.34
C ALA A 475 22.91 11.59 3.84
N ASN A 476 21.57 11.64 3.99
CA ASN A 476 20.76 12.76 3.52
C ASN A 476 19.40 12.87 4.23
N LYS A 477 19.41 13.22 5.52
CA LYS A 477 18.21 13.36 6.36
C LYS A 477 17.09 14.19 5.74
N PRO A 478 17.32 15.41 5.19
CA PRO A 478 16.23 16.22 4.65
C PRO A 478 15.54 15.55 3.46
N ALA A 479 16.30 14.93 2.55
CA ALA A 479 15.72 14.28 1.39
C ALA A 479 14.95 12.99 1.76
N VAL A 480 15.51 12.17 2.66
CA VAL A 480 14.85 10.94 3.13
C VAL A 480 13.53 11.27 3.82
N LEU A 481 13.52 12.20 4.77
CA LEU A 481 12.29 12.60 5.46
C LEU A 481 11.30 13.31 4.51
N GLY A 482 11.81 14.03 3.52
CA GLY A 482 11.01 14.79 2.58
C GLY A 482 10.35 13.95 1.48
N TRP A 483 10.95 12.85 1.04
CA TRP A 483 10.58 12.23 -0.24
C TRP A 483 10.30 10.73 -0.24
N THR A 484 10.73 9.97 0.78
CA THR A 484 10.57 8.51 0.74
C THR A 484 9.41 7.99 1.58
N GLY A 485 9.06 8.69 2.65
CA GLY A 485 8.13 8.15 3.66
C GLY A 485 8.70 6.95 4.45
N SER A 486 10.01 6.64 4.32
CA SER A 486 10.68 5.49 4.96
C SER A 486 10.46 5.43 6.47
N ARG A 487 10.32 6.60 7.12
CA ARG A 487 9.97 6.68 8.54
C ARG A 487 8.70 5.88 8.87
N ARG A 488 7.63 6.09 8.09
CA ARG A 488 6.35 5.40 8.28
C ARG A 488 6.51 3.89 8.07
N PHE A 489 7.25 3.50 7.05
CA PHE A 489 7.49 2.09 6.74
C PHE A 489 8.29 1.38 7.85
N TYR A 490 9.17 2.10 8.53
CA TYR A 490 9.88 1.58 9.70
C TYR A 490 9.02 1.57 10.98
N GLU A 491 8.22 2.61 11.20
CA GLU A 491 7.39 2.75 12.42
C GLU A 491 6.24 1.74 12.49
N ILE A 492 5.65 1.35 11.36
CA ILE A 492 4.56 0.34 11.33
C ILE A 492 4.99 -1.00 11.93
N PRO A 493 6.02 -1.70 11.40
CA PRO A 493 6.47 -2.96 11.99
C PRO A 493 7.02 -2.74 13.41
N THR A 494 7.65 -1.60 13.70
CA THR A 494 8.11 -1.27 15.06
C THR A 494 6.96 -1.25 16.06
N SER A 495 5.86 -0.58 15.71
CA SER A 495 4.66 -0.47 16.55
C SER A 495 4.01 -1.84 16.76
N ILE A 496 3.86 -2.63 15.70
CA ILE A 496 3.25 -3.97 15.75
C ILE A 496 4.09 -4.90 16.62
N VAL A 497 5.40 -5.00 16.37
CA VAL A 497 6.33 -5.83 17.15
C VAL A 497 6.35 -5.38 18.61
N GLY A 498 6.39 -4.07 18.87
CA GLY A 498 6.36 -3.52 20.22
C GLY A 498 5.05 -3.81 20.97
N ARG A 499 3.90 -3.81 20.29
CA ARG A 499 2.61 -4.21 20.86
C ARG A 499 2.61 -5.70 21.20
N ILE A 500 3.02 -6.56 20.26
CA ILE A 500 3.09 -8.01 20.45
C ILE A 500 4.03 -8.39 21.60
N ALA A 501 5.17 -7.70 21.73
CA ALA A 501 6.13 -7.94 22.81
C ALA A 501 5.55 -7.64 24.21
N ARG A 502 4.67 -6.64 24.32
CA ARG A 502 4.11 -6.17 25.60
C ARG A 502 2.77 -6.81 25.96
N ASP A 503 2.08 -7.43 25.00
CA ASP A 503 0.79 -8.06 25.24
C ASP A 503 0.92 -9.26 26.20
N LYS A 504 0.24 -9.20 27.35
CA LYS A 504 0.28 -10.25 28.38
C LYS A 504 -0.40 -11.53 27.91
N ASN A 505 -1.43 -11.44 27.06
CA ASN A 505 -2.15 -12.61 26.53
C ASN A 505 -1.28 -13.43 25.56
N LEU A 506 -0.25 -12.80 24.99
CA LEU A 506 0.69 -13.44 24.08
C LEU A 506 1.94 -14.01 24.78
N ALA A 507 2.05 -13.88 26.10
CA ALA A 507 3.25 -14.28 26.85
C ALA A 507 3.61 -15.75 26.68
N VAL A 508 2.61 -16.63 26.67
CA VAL A 508 2.82 -18.08 26.52
C VAL A 508 3.47 -18.42 25.18
N TYR A 509 3.13 -17.72 24.10
CA TYR A 509 3.68 -17.94 22.77
C TYR A 509 5.12 -17.44 22.62
N ARG A 510 5.50 -16.38 23.36
CA ARG A 510 6.87 -15.84 23.33
C ARG A 510 7.92 -16.78 23.93
N THR A 511 7.51 -17.80 24.69
CA THR A 511 8.39 -18.88 25.18
C THR A 511 9.05 -19.68 24.04
N ALA A 512 8.50 -19.58 22.82
CA ALA A 512 9.08 -20.15 21.62
C ALA A 512 10.52 -19.69 21.36
N ALA A 513 10.89 -18.46 21.73
CA ALA A 513 12.24 -17.92 21.57
C ALA A 513 13.28 -18.77 22.32
N ASP A 514 12.97 -19.18 23.55
CA ASP A 514 13.86 -20.01 24.37
C ASP A 514 13.99 -21.42 23.80
N GLN A 515 12.89 -22.02 23.34
CA GLN A 515 12.92 -23.33 22.69
C GLN A 515 13.70 -23.29 21.37
N ARG A 516 13.57 -22.20 20.57
CA ARG A 516 14.33 -22.01 19.34
C ARG A 516 15.82 -21.85 19.61
N SER A 517 16.20 -21.12 20.66
CA SER A 517 17.60 -21.00 21.10
C SER A 517 18.21 -22.38 21.39
N ARG A 518 17.47 -23.26 22.07
CA ARG A 518 17.89 -24.66 22.32
C ARG A 518 17.99 -25.47 21.02
N ALA A 519 17.03 -25.32 20.11
CA ALA A 519 17.07 -25.97 18.80
C ALA A 519 18.27 -25.53 17.96
N ARG A 520 18.76 -24.29 18.10
CA ARG A 520 20.03 -23.84 17.50
C ARG A 520 21.23 -24.57 18.08
N VAL A 521 21.31 -24.70 19.41
CA VAL A 521 22.38 -25.45 20.09
C VAL A 521 22.39 -26.92 19.67
N ALA A 522 21.21 -27.53 19.53
CA ALA A 522 21.04 -28.90 19.04
C ALA A 522 21.27 -29.05 17.53
N ARG A 523 21.48 -27.94 16.79
CA ARG A 523 21.60 -27.86 15.33
C ARG A 523 20.34 -28.28 14.55
N ASP A 524 19.19 -28.35 15.21
CA ASP A 524 17.90 -28.63 14.58
C ASP A 524 17.36 -27.40 13.82
N TYR A 525 17.60 -26.20 14.35
CA TYR A 525 17.23 -24.92 13.73
C TYR A 525 18.48 -24.16 13.28
N GLY A 526 18.52 -23.70 12.03
CA GLY A 526 19.69 -23.05 11.42
C GLY A 526 19.42 -21.65 10.88
N SER A 527 18.23 -21.36 10.35
CA SER A 527 17.93 -20.06 9.74
C SER A 527 16.44 -19.70 9.82
N GLU A 528 16.10 -18.46 9.48
CA GLU A 528 14.71 -17.98 9.31
C GLU A 528 13.94 -18.66 8.16
N LYS A 529 14.62 -19.48 7.34
CA LYS A 529 13.99 -20.32 6.32
C LYS A 529 13.49 -21.66 6.88
N ASP A 530 13.79 -21.95 8.14
CA ASP A 530 13.28 -23.10 8.88
C ASP A 530 11.97 -22.72 9.59
N TYR A 531 10.99 -23.63 9.59
CA TYR A 531 9.72 -23.42 10.27
C TYR A 531 9.75 -24.08 11.64
N PHE A 532 9.61 -23.28 12.69
CA PHE A 532 9.75 -23.72 14.09
C PHE A 532 8.40 -23.96 14.75
N PHE A 533 8.21 -25.15 15.30
CA PHE A 533 7.00 -25.59 16.00
C PHE A 533 7.29 -25.73 17.50
N PRO A 534 7.09 -24.67 18.31
CA PRO A 534 7.25 -24.75 19.76
C PRO A 534 6.15 -25.61 20.39
N SER A 535 6.39 -26.18 21.57
CA SER A 535 5.41 -27.05 22.23
C SER A 535 4.05 -26.37 22.50
N VAL A 536 4.02 -25.04 22.62
CA VAL A 536 2.80 -24.26 22.91
C VAL A 536 1.76 -24.28 21.78
N ILE A 537 2.18 -24.57 20.53
CA ILE A 537 1.23 -24.64 19.39
C ILE A 537 0.73 -26.05 19.11
N PHE A 538 1.24 -27.05 19.85
CA PHE A 538 0.71 -28.40 19.75
C PHE A 538 -0.56 -28.50 20.58
N GLU A 539 -1.55 -29.22 20.06
CA GLU A 539 -2.85 -29.47 20.67
C GLU A 539 -2.99 -30.98 20.96
N ARG A 540 -4.13 -31.36 21.56
CA ARG A 540 -4.54 -32.75 21.88
C ARG A 540 -3.70 -33.49 22.92
N GLY A 541 -2.55 -32.94 23.36
CA GLY A 541 -1.78 -33.42 24.51
C GLY A 541 -2.07 -32.66 25.81
N ASP A 542 -1.21 -32.87 26.81
CA ASP A 542 -1.20 -32.11 28.06
C ASP A 542 0.00 -31.15 28.09
N HIS A 543 -0.26 -29.84 28.19
CA HIS A 543 0.80 -28.85 28.35
C HIS A 543 1.37 -28.91 29.76
N VAL A 544 2.70 -28.99 29.87
CA VAL A 544 3.42 -29.07 31.14
C VAL A 544 4.64 -28.17 31.11
N GLU A 545 5.15 -27.84 32.29
CA GLU A 545 6.50 -27.33 32.44
C GLU A 545 7.41 -28.48 32.93
N THR A 546 8.61 -28.62 32.35
CA THR A 546 9.51 -29.72 32.69
C THR A 546 10.98 -29.27 32.74
N SER A 547 11.79 -29.96 33.54
CA SER A 547 13.24 -29.74 33.60
C SER A 547 13.94 -30.37 32.38
N LEU A 548 15.00 -29.69 31.92
CA LEU A 548 15.82 -30.15 30.79
C LEU A 548 16.59 -31.45 31.09
N ASN A 549 16.90 -31.72 32.35
CA ASN A 549 17.58 -32.92 32.83
C ASN A 549 16.86 -33.50 34.05
N LEU A 550 16.62 -34.81 34.07
CA LEU A 550 16.07 -35.51 35.25
C LEU A 550 17.07 -35.58 36.41
N ALA A 551 18.37 -35.42 36.13
CA ALA A 551 19.45 -35.55 37.12
C ALA A 551 19.67 -34.30 38.01
N GLN A 552 18.93 -33.19 37.79
CA GLN A 552 18.99 -32.01 38.66
C GLN A 552 17.57 -31.56 39.06
N PRO A 553 16.96 -32.19 40.08
CA PRO A 553 15.54 -31.98 40.43
C PRO A 553 15.27 -30.74 41.29
N SER A 554 16.28 -30.00 41.74
CA SER A 554 16.14 -29.07 42.88
C SER A 554 16.05 -27.57 42.54
N ALA A 555 16.01 -27.16 41.28
CA ALA A 555 15.83 -25.75 40.93
C ALA A 555 14.37 -25.43 40.58
N GLN A 556 13.49 -25.42 41.57
CA GLN A 556 12.19 -24.74 41.43
C GLN A 556 12.46 -23.30 40.95
N GLY A 557 11.99 -22.97 39.74
CA GLY A 557 11.89 -21.60 39.26
C GLY A 557 12.97 -21.08 38.29
N LYS A 558 14.02 -21.83 37.91
CA LYS A 558 15.05 -21.30 36.98
C LYS A 558 15.38 -22.12 35.72
N ASN A 559 14.94 -23.38 35.58
CA ASN A 559 15.29 -24.25 34.43
C ASN A 559 14.11 -25.04 33.84
N MET A 560 12.87 -24.57 34.08
CA MET A 560 11.67 -25.18 33.52
C MET A 560 11.46 -24.72 32.08
N THR A 561 11.13 -25.64 31.18
CA THR A 561 10.74 -25.34 29.80
C THR A 561 9.30 -25.80 29.57
N PRO A 562 8.50 -25.06 28.78
CA PRO A 562 7.27 -25.59 28.25
C PRO A 562 7.54 -26.87 27.45
N ALA A 563 6.61 -27.82 27.55
CA ALA A 563 6.55 -29.03 26.75
C ALA A 563 5.08 -29.45 26.57
N ILE A 564 4.84 -30.36 25.64
CA ILE A 564 3.55 -31.04 25.52
C ILE A 564 3.74 -32.54 25.69
N VAL A 565 2.83 -33.17 26.42
CA VAL A 565 2.88 -34.59 26.72
C VAL A 565 1.80 -35.32 25.92
N ALA A 566 2.23 -36.30 25.12
CA ALA A 566 1.36 -37.37 24.65
C ALA A 566 1.41 -38.51 25.66
N ASN A 567 0.25 -39.02 26.07
CA ASN A 567 0.11 -40.14 27.01
C ASN A 567 -1.04 -41.05 26.57
N SER A 568 -1.38 -42.04 27.37
CA SER A 568 -2.44 -43.00 27.02
C SER A 568 -3.81 -42.42 26.80
N LYS A 569 -4.20 -41.47 27.66
CA LYS A 569 -5.48 -40.77 27.60
C LYS A 569 -5.50 -39.79 26.42
N ARG A 570 -4.33 -39.29 26.03
CA ARG A 570 -4.12 -38.31 24.96
C ARG A 570 -2.95 -38.75 24.07
N PRO A 571 -3.15 -39.76 23.22
CA PRO A 571 -2.04 -40.42 22.51
C PRO A 571 -1.56 -39.67 21.28
N ILE A 572 -2.14 -38.50 20.98
CA ILE A 572 -1.84 -37.71 19.79
C ILE A 572 -1.53 -36.30 20.22
N VAL A 573 -0.41 -35.77 19.75
CA VAL A 573 -0.14 -34.32 19.74
C VAL A 573 -0.05 -33.85 18.30
N GLU A 574 -0.63 -32.68 18.02
CA GLU A 574 -0.61 -32.14 16.66
C GLU A 574 -0.44 -30.63 16.64
N ALA A 575 0.27 -30.12 15.64
CA ALA A 575 0.39 -28.70 15.39
C ALA A 575 0.08 -28.41 13.92
N LYS A 576 -0.40 -27.19 13.67
CA LYS A 576 -0.57 -26.66 12.32
C LYS A 576 0.29 -25.42 12.14
N GLN A 577 0.87 -25.26 10.95
CA GLN A 577 1.59 -24.04 10.61
C GLN A 577 1.47 -23.71 9.13
N TRP A 578 1.40 -22.41 8.85
CA TRP A 578 1.47 -21.87 7.51
C TRP A 578 2.91 -21.90 6.99
N ILE A 579 3.08 -22.26 5.71
CA ILE A 579 4.38 -22.24 5.02
C ILE A 579 4.25 -21.33 3.81
N TRP A 580 5.20 -20.40 3.65
CA TRP A 580 5.16 -19.45 2.55
C TRP A 580 5.20 -20.17 1.20
N LYS A 581 4.39 -19.72 0.24
CA LYS A 581 4.35 -20.28 -1.12
C LYS A 581 5.72 -20.37 -1.78
N ASN A 582 6.58 -19.37 -1.57
CA ASN A 582 7.94 -19.37 -2.15
C ASN A 582 8.90 -20.35 -1.46
N ASP A 583 8.49 -20.95 -0.34
CA ASP A 583 9.26 -21.92 0.41
C ASP A 583 8.74 -23.36 0.23
N ILE A 584 7.49 -23.59 -0.20
CA ILE A 584 6.90 -24.95 -0.27
C ILE A 584 7.67 -25.92 -1.19
N ASP A 585 8.29 -25.40 -2.25
CA ASP A 585 9.03 -26.20 -3.23
C ASP A 585 10.45 -26.59 -2.75
N ALA A 586 10.88 -26.03 -1.62
CA ALA A 586 12.15 -26.40 -1.02
C ALA A 586 12.09 -27.80 -0.39
N SER A 587 13.25 -28.44 -0.27
CA SER A 587 13.36 -29.70 0.45
C SER A 587 13.44 -29.43 1.96
N TYR A 588 12.74 -30.25 2.74
CA TYR A 588 12.71 -30.13 4.19
C TYR A 588 12.97 -31.47 4.88
N GLN A 589 13.57 -31.39 6.05
CA GLN A 589 13.67 -32.45 7.04
C GLN A 589 12.86 -32.06 8.26
N LEU A 590 12.06 -32.99 8.76
CA LEU A 590 11.39 -32.84 10.04
C LEU A 590 12.36 -33.24 11.16
N ARG A 591 12.71 -32.27 12.00
CA ARG A 591 13.45 -32.46 13.26
C ARG A 591 12.46 -32.48 14.40
N ILE A 592 12.52 -33.48 15.28
CA ILE A 592 11.65 -33.56 16.45
C ILE A 592 12.54 -33.76 17.67
N CYS A 593 12.39 -32.88 18.66
CA CYS A 593 13.10 -32.98 19.92
C CYS A 593 12.14 -33.37 21.05
N ALA A 594 12.35 -34.56 21.61
CA ALA A 594 11.51 -35.12 22.65
C ALA A 594 12.32 -35.96 23.65
N ARG A 595 11.65 -36.31 24.75
CA ARG A 595 12.10 -37.28 25.75
C ARG A 595 11.03 -38.36 25.89
N LYS A 596 11.42 -39.64 25.87
CA LYS A 596 10.48 -40.74 26.09
C LYS A 596 10.43 -41.13 27.56
N GLY A 597 9.29 -41.65 28.01
CA GLY A 597 9.21 -42.34 29.30
C GLY A 597 9.75 -43.77 29.23
N PRO A 598 9.93 -44.44 30.40
CA PRO A 598 10.50 -45.79 30.47
C PRO A 598 9.65 -46.86 29.77
N GLY A 599 10.20 -47.58 28.79
CA GLY A 599 9.50 -48.70 28.12
C GLY A 599 9.71 -48.75 26.60
N MET A 600 9.11 -49.77 25.95
CA MET A 600 9.17 -49.97 24.49
C MET A 600 7.82 -49.64 23.86
N TRP A 601 7.80 -48.60 23.02
CA TRP A 601 6.60 -48.05 22.37
C TRP A 601 6.92 -47.60 20.96
N ASN A 602 5.89 -47.51 20.11
CA ASN A 602 6.01 -46.98 18.76
C ASN A 602 5.58 -45.51 18.70
N MET A 603 6.17 -44.81 17.74
CA MET A 603 5.80 -43.45 17.34
C MET A 603 5.44 -43.49 15.86
N VAL A 604 4.28 -42.94 15.53
CA VAL A 604 3.81 -42.74 14.17
C VAL A 604 3.68 -41.24 13.92
N ILE A 605 4.25 -40.75 12.83
CA ILE A 605 4.22 -39.34 12.46
C ILE A 605 3.54 -39.18 11.11
N HIS A 606 2.53 -38.33 11.09
CA HIS A 606 1.90 -37.87 9.88
C HIS A 606 2.26 -36.41 9.61
N VAL A 607 2.58 -36.13 8.35
CA VAL A 607 2.61 -34.77 7.83
C VAL A 607 1.51 -34.68 6.78
N ASN A 608 0.55 -33.79 7.02
CA ASN A 608 -0.72 -33.75 6.29
C ASN A 608 -1.39 -35.13 6.32
N SER A 609 -1.68 -35.71 5.15
CA SER A 609 -2.34 -37.01 5.03
C SER A 609 -1.36 -38.19 4.94
N ALA A 610 -0.05 -37.94 4.87
CA ALA A 610 0.95 -38.99 4.63
C ALA A 610 1.65 -39.41 5.93
N GLU A 611 1.77 -40.72 6.14
CA GLU A 611 2.66 -41.31 7.16
C GLU A 611 4.11 -41.15 6.70
N VAL A 612 4.92 -40.43 7.47
CA VAL A 612 6.33 -40.17 7.14
C VAL A 612 7.31 -40.94 8.02
N CYS A 613 6.83 -41.48 9.14
CA CYS A 613 7.65 -42.27 10.06
C CYS A 613 6.76 -43.17 10.91
N ASN A 614 7.18 -44.43 11.06
CA ASN A 614 6.56 -45.41 11.95
C ASN A 614 7.67 -46.31 12.50
N THR A 615 8.05 -46.07 13.75
CA THR A 615 9.23 -46.71 14.35
C THR A 615 9.04 -46.85 15.85
N GLN A 616 9.83 -47.74 16.46
CA GLN A 616 10.02 -47.72 17.91
C GLN A 616 10.59 -46.36 18.35
N MET A 617 10.10 -45.82 19.47
CA MET A 617 10.44 -44.48 19.98
C MET A 617 11.96 -44.27 20.08
N PRO A 618 12.53 -43.38 19.26
CA PRO A 618 13.98 -43.24 19.12
C PRO A 618 14.62 -42.24 20.11
N PHE A 619 13.87 -41.76 21.11
CA PHE A 619 14.32 -40.71 22.03
C PHE A 619 15.00 -41.26 23.30
N ASP A 620 15.85 -40.45 23.92
CA ASP A 620 16.46 -40.73 25.21
C ASP A 620 15.43 -40.61 26.35
N GLU A 621 15.59 -41.42 27.41
CA GLU A 621 14.71 -41.42 28.59
C GLU A 621 15.11 -40.37 29.64
N ARG A 622 16.39 -39.98 29.67
CA ARG A 622 17.00 -39.14 30.71
C ARG A 622 17.13 -37.69 30.31
N LYS A 623 17.21 -37.41 29.01
CA LYS A 623 17.40 -36.07 28.42
C LYS A 623 16.57 -35.89 27.14
N PHE A 624 16.40 -34.64 26.72
CA PHE A 624 15.87 -34.35 25.40
C PHE A 624 16.86 -34.75 24.32
N SER A 625 16.35 -35.32 23.23
CA SER A 625 17.12 -35.79 22.08
C SER A 625 16.33 -35.56 20.80
N SER A 626 17.04 -35.36 19.69
CA SER A 626 16.43 -35.03 18.42
C SER A 626 16.54 -36.16 17.42
N VAL A 627 15.47 -36.35 16.64
CA VAL A 627 15.47 -37.25 15.48
C VAL A 627 15.20 -36.50 14.20
N GLN A 628 15.69 -37.08 13.11
CA GLN A 628 15.57 -36.55 11.76
C GLN A 628 14.70 -37.48 10.93
N ILE A 629 13.76 -36.89 10.20
CA ILE A 629 12.89 -37.60 9.26
C ILE A 629 12.91 -36.83 7.95
N ASP A 630 13.29 -37.50 6.87
CA ASP A 630 13.24 -36.91 5.53
C ASP A 630 11.79 -36.81 5.07
N LEU A 631 11.41 -35.64 4.54
CA LEU A 631 10.07 -35.43 4.03
C LEU A 631 10.02 -35.63 2.51
N PRO A 632 8.99 -36.33 1.99
CA PRO A 632 8.77 -36.40 0.55
C PRO A 632 8.61 -35.01 -0.06
N LYS A 633 9.17 -34.80 -1.25
CA LYS A 633 8.98 -33.53 -1.99
C LYS A 633 7.50 -33.34 -2.32
N GLY A 634 6.98 -32.12 -2.15
CA GLY A 634 5.59 -31.79 -2.45
C GLY A 634 4.58 -32.22 -1.38
N ILE A 635 5.02 -32.77 -0.24
CA ILE A 635 4.13 -33.10 0.89
C ILE A 635 3.57 -31.85 1.58
N LEU A 636 4.31 -30.73 1.52
CA LEU A 636 3.94 -29.47 2.13
C LEU A 636 3.06 -28.67 1.18
N VAL A 637 2.04 -28.04 1.73
CA VAL A 637 1.11 -27.14 1.04
C VAL A 637 1.31 -25.72 1.56
N GLU A 638 0.72 -24.72 0.92
CA GLU A 638 0.83 -23.35 1.41
C GLU A 638 0.17 -23.21 2.79
N LYS A 639 -1.06 -23.72 2.97
CA LYS A 639 -1.86 -23.56 4.21
C LYS A 639 -2.14 -24.88 4.92
N ASP A 640 -2.25 -24.80 6.25
CA ASP A 640 -2.66 -25.91 7.13
C ASP A 640 -1.75 -27.15 7.12
N ASN A 641 -0.42 -26.95 7.02
CA ASN A 641 0.51 -28.07 7.19
C ASN A 641 0.39 -28.63 8.60
N ARG A 642 -0.19 -29.83 8.71
CA ARG A 642 -0.43 -30.51 9.98
C ARG A 642 0.68 -31.51 10.24
N ILE A 643 1.32 -31.38 11.40
CA ILE A 643 2.23 -32.40 11.93
C ILE A 643 1.48 -33.07 13.07
N ALA A 644 1.22 -34.38 12.96
CA ALA A 644 0.60 -35.18 14.01
C ALA A 644 1.55 -36.29 14.45
N ILE A 645 1.83 -36.35 15.75
CA ILE A 645 2.69 -37.36 16.37
C ILE A 645 1.80 -38.20 17.28
N ARG A 646 1.68 -39.49 16.95
CA ARG A 646 0.90 -40.46 17.71
C ARG A 646 1.82 -41.47 18.40
N ILE A 647 1.51 -41.78 19.65
CA ILE A 647 2.14 -42.89 20.37
C ILE A 647 1.24 -44.13 20.32
N SER A 648 1.83 -45.31 20.17
CA SER A 648 1.09 -46.58 20.15
C SER A 648 1.88 -47.74 20.76
N SER A 649 1.17 -48.80 21.17
CA SER A 649 1.80 -50.04 21.65
C SER A 649 2.55 -50.75 20.53
N VAL A 650 3.63 -51.46 20.89
CA VAL A 650 4.44 -52.28 19.96
C VAL A 650 3.61 -53.40 19.33
N THR A 651 2.54 -53.85 20.00
CA THR A 651 1.72 -55.00 19.60
C THR A 651 0.42 -54.64 18.89
N GLY A 652 0.09 -53.35 18.73
CA GLY A 652 -1.11 -52.89 18.00
C GLY A 652 -2.47 -53.31 18.59
N LYS A 653 -2.51 -53.99 19.75
CA LYS A 653 -3.76 -54.42 20.39
C LYS A 653 -4.30 -53.31 21.32
N PRO A 654 -5.56 -52.87 21.16
CA PRO A 654 -6.27 -52.10 22.20
C PRO A 654 -6.58 -53.04 23.36
N GLY A 655 -6.28 -52.66 24.61
CA GLY A 655 -6.76 -53.38 25.80
C GLY A 655 -5.70 -53.87 26.81
N ALA A 656 -4.48 -53.34 26.84
CA ALA A 656 -3.58 -53.53 27.98
C ALA A 656 -3.53 -52.23 28.81
N ASP A 657 -4.01 -52.31 30.07
CA ASP A 657 -4.12 -51.28 31.12
C ASP A 657 -3.80 -49.84 30.71
N GLU A 658 -4.86 -49.06 30.47
CA GLU A 658 -4.71 -47.71 29.97
C GLU A 658 -4.13 -46.68 30.96
N GLU A 659 -3.87 -47.09 32.19
CA GLU A 659 -3.49 -46.19 33.29
C GLU A 659 -1.97 -46.06 33.53
N LYS A 660 -1.10 -46.78 32.82
CA LYS A 660 0.36 -46.78 33.09
C LYS A 660 1.25 -46.62 31.86
N TYR A 661 0.86 -45.78 30.90
CA TYR A 661 1.76 -45.49 29.78
C TYR A 661 2.79 -44.43 30.15
N PRO A 662 4.07 -44.64 29.82
CA PRO A 662 5.10 -43.62 29.97
C PRO A 662 4.89 -42.50 28.93
N PRO A 663 4.92 -41.23 29.33
CA PRO A 663 4.62 -40.12 28.43
C PRO A 663 5.72 -39.88 27.39
N LEU A 664 5.35 -39.45 26.18
CA LEU A 664 6.26 -38.76 25.28
C LEU A 664 6.18 -37.27 25.59
N THR A 665 7.27 -36.69 26.08
CA THR A 665 7.38 -35.25 26.35
C THR A 665 8.05 -34.57 25.16
N LEU A 666 7.29 -33.84 24.35
CA LEU A 666 7.75 -33.11 23.18
C LEU A 666 8.13 -31.67 23.54
N GLN A 667 9.34 -31.26 23.16
CA GLN A 667 9.82 -29.89 23.36
C GLN A 667 9.53 -29.01 22.14
N TYR A 668 9.90 -29.47 20.95
CA TYR A 668 9.65 -28.75 19.70
C TYR A 668 9.77 -29.68 18.50
N ALA A 669 9.27 -29.20 17.36
CA ALA A 669 9.61 -29.71 16.05
C ALA A 669 10.13 -28.59 15.14
N VAL A 670 10.88 -28.93 14.10
CA VAL A 670 11.40 -27.99 13.11
C VAL A 670 11.28 -28.60 11.72
N LEU A 671 10.69 -27.88 10.77
CA LEU A 671 10.92 -28.15 9.35
C LEU A 671 12.20 -27.44 8.96
N LYS A 672 13.31 -28.18 8.98
CA LYS A 672 14.64 -27.70 8.64
C LYS A 672 14.83 -27.78 7.13
N ARG A 673 15.12 -26.66 6.47
CA ARG A 673 15.37 -26.63 5.03
C ARG A 673 16.65 -27.39 4.68
N VAL A 674 16.63 -28.15 3.59
CA VAL A 674 17.71 -28.99 3.09
C VAL A 674 18.05 -28.55 1.67
N GLY A 675 19.33 -28.30 1.38
CA GLY A 675 19.79 -27.81 0.08
C GLY A 675 20.33 -26.37 0.14
N ARG A 676 21.34 -26.11 -0.71
CA ARG A 676 22.36 -25.05 -0.68
C ARG A 676 21.97 -23.69 -0.08
#